data_AF-A0A1E3QNK8-F1
#
_entry.id   AF-A0A1E3QNK8-F1
#
_cell.length_a   1.000
_cell.length_b   1.000
_cell.length_c   1.000
_cell.angle_alpha   90.00
_cell.angle_beta   90.00
_cell.angle_gamma   90.00
#
_symmetry.space_group_name_H-M   'P 1'
#
loop_
_entity.id
_entity.type
_entity.pdbx_description
1 polymer ?
#
loop_
_entity_poly.entity_id
_entity_poly.type
_entity_poly.pdbx_seq_one_letter_code
_entity_poly.pdbx_strand_id
1 'polypeptide(L)'
;MDSNAIFLTWDTLPLEIVDMIFSHLLLPLVGVLMKSENFTLAFVARRRYYSNIELNFCDSLGSSVHRMDDNSLHMEPSEFEALASSDLLDQLRIEKLSIYVQKEIKDYRFPHEEALNKISSIVTDVSLTFAIYGYNSMFDWACLPSSPLVQRCIQEISVQCGPIDPNIPPLPNLRKLDIKGDYSYTTNIDTLPVRFPLNLQEFVLRDSHGLLSVFANLPSTLQRFEIVKARYFSIDDFIKLKLPNLKYLLLREILSMTEINELFDLPSLLENLELWWIDPYWELDQPWELDFDSFERRQLPLALQKLSITNCPLNKFRVDIFPDCFKELIINTTELTSSEIRMLEFPPSLVSLLVAHAYLSSLDFVNSLPGSLKSLNLSKNDFGFLKETDEDADTARSYQINFPESLQKLNLEENGGLFTLYSLENFIFPLSLTDLNLSGTNFRSIKKLNLPLLQILNLLSNNLISVEELDIPPSLTYLNLSRNKLQKFSKTLPDSVEFMSLEHNQLSELMDFHIPVNCTELTLSHNPLHRIQFTNADNPGLKLQDLNLDKISVTTLSDISPLPQYLTRLTISGPGVSSLSGIQLPVGLNHLKATYSKITSLENVEFPPHLETLDLQYNQISSLANVHFPKNLLSLELDDNRITSIDAIQLPLKLKLLNLRKNAISAINELQLPDSLERLYLNNQEHEHLLNLLAGLTKLPSKLHILDLCHNGLSEQAIQHLDFPASLKRLHVHNNKFENYRKWWIETELTCPWISYFESHMCRSHYDRYH
;
A
#
# COMPACT_ATOMS: atom_id res chain seq x y z
N MET A 1 19.94 -39.00 21.40
CA MET A 1 18.98 -39.94 20.79
C MET A 1 17.60 -39.43 21.12
N ASP A 2 17.02 -38.64 20.22
CA ASP A 2 15.58 -38.60 20.00
C ASP A 2 15.38 -39.24 18.63
N SER A 3 14.98 -40.50 18.64
CA SER A 3 14.81 -41.35 17.47
C SER A 3 13.37 -41.20 16.97
N ASN A 4 13.09 -40.13 16.24
CA ASN A 4 11.96 -40.03 15.29
C ASN A 4 11.99 -38.78 14.39
N ALA A 5 13.12 -38.08 14.28
CA ALA A 5 13.32 -37.18 13.14
C ALA A 5 13.69 -38.05 11.93
N ILE A 6 12.71 -38.35 11.08
CA ILE A 6 13.00 -38.78 9.70
C ILE A 6 13.74 -37.59 9.09
N PHE A 7 15.06 -37.68 8.97
CA PHE A 7 15.82 -36.79 8.09
C PHE A 7 15.33 -37.11 6.68
N LEU A 8 14.30 -36.40 6.23
CA LEU A 8 13.92 -36.34 4.83
C LEU A 8 15.10 -35.66 4.12
N THR A 9 16.07 -36.45 3.69
CA THR A 9 17.07 -35.97 2.74
C THR A 9 16.33 -35.62 1.47
N TRP A 10 16.56 -34.43 0.91
CA TRP A 10 15.88 -33.94 -0.31
C TRP A 10 15.85 -34.96 -1.46
N ASP A 11 16.84 -35.86 -1.50
CA ASP A 11 16.93 -36.98 -2.47
C ASP A 11 15.87 -38.07 -2.30
N THR A 12 15.09 -38.05 -1.22
CA THR A 12 14.01 -39.01 -0.93
C THR A 12 12.62 -38.48 -1.25
N LEU A 13 12.49 -37.19 -1.54
CA LEU A 13 11.22 -36.56 -1.91
C LEU A 13 10.99 -36.69 -3.43
N PRO A 14 9.76 -37.03 -3.88
CA PRO A 14 9.38 -36.92 -5.28
C PRO A 14 9.62 -35.52 -5.82
N LEU A 15 10.05 -35.42 -7.09
CA LEU A 15 10.37 -34.15 -7.74
C LEU A 15 9.19 -33.17 -7.71
N GLU A 16 7.95 -33.66 -7.79
CA GLU A 16 6.74 -32.82 -7.71
C GLU A 16 6.60 -32.12 -6.35
N ILE A 17 7.00 -32.78 -5.25
CA ILE A 17 6.95 -32.19 -3.91
C ILE A 17 8.04 -31.12 -3.76
N VAL A 18 9.22 -31.37 -4.32
CA VAL A 18 10.32 -30.39 -4.31
C VAL A 18 9.95 -29.16 -5.16
N ASP A 19 9.40 -29.36 -6.36
CA ASP A 19 8.90 -28.26 -7.21
C ASP A 19 7.82 -27.44 -6.48
N MET A 20 6.88 -28.09 -5.78
CA MET A 20 5.84 -27.40 -4.99
C MET A 20 6.44 -26.56 -3.86
N ILE A 21 7.43 -27.07 -3.12
CA ILE A 21 8.11 -26.32 -2.05
C ILE A 21 8.79 -25.07 -2.64
N PHE A 22 9.53 -25.22 -3.74
CA PHE A 22 10.23 -24.12 -4.40
C PHE A 22 9.28 -23.07 -4.99
N SER A 23 8.07 -23.46 -5.40
CA SER A 23 7.04 -22.51 -5.88
C SER A 23 6.58 -21.52 -4.81
N HIS A 24 6.79 -21.82 -3.52
CA HIS A 24 6.41 -20.97 -2.38
C HIS A 24 7.60 -20.24 -1.73
N LEU A 25 8.84 -20.47 -2.22
CA LEU A 25 10.02 -19.77 -1.75
C LEU A 25 10.21 -18.46 -2.53
N LEU A 26 10.63 -17.41 -1.83
CA LEU A 26 11.04 -16.14 -2.44
C LEU A 26 12.27 -16.37 -3.33
N LEU A 27 12.28 -15.73 -4.51
CA LEU A 27 13.35 -15.87 -5.50
C LEU A 27 14.78 -15.61 -4.96
N PRO A 28 14.99 -14.67 -4.00
CA PRO A 28 16.28 -14.51 -3.33
C PRO A 28 16.78 -15.75 -2.61
N LEU A 29 15.90 -16.47 -1.92
CA LEU A 29 16.25 -17.70 -1.23
C LEU A 29 16.54 -18.83 -2.22
N VAL A 30 15.77 -18.92 -3.30
CA VAL A 30 16.01 -19.85 -4.41
C VAL A 30 17.40 -19.63 -5.02
N GLY A 31 17.82 -18.38 -5.18
CA GLY A 31 19.15 -18.03 -5.69
C GLY A 31 20.32 -18.55 -4.84
N VAL A 32 20.16 -18.61 -3.52
CA VAL A 32 21.14 -19.23 -2.62
C VAL A 32 21.17 -20.75 -2.82
N LEU A 33 19.99 -21.36 -2.93
CA LEU A 33 19.82 -22.81 -3.07
C LEU A 33 20.34 -23.36 -4.41
N MET A 34 20.44 -22.54 -5.46
CA MET A 34 21.09 -22.92 -6.73
C MET A 34 22.55 -23.36 -6.57
N LYS A 35 23.23 -22.88 -5.52
CA LYS A 35 24.63 -23.20 -5.22
C LYS A 35 24.78 -24.42 -4.30
N SER A 36 23.69 -25.14 -4.04
CA SER A 36 23.70 -26.35 -3.22
C SER A 36 24.55 -27.46 -3.87
N GLU A 37 25.21 -28.25 -3.02
CA GLU A 37 25.92 -29.47 -3.43
C GLU A 37 24.95 -30.61 -3.79
N ASN A 38 23.68 -30.52 -3.36
CA ASN A 38 22.65 -31.48 -3.72
C ASN A 38 22.17 -31.22 -5.16
N PHE A 39 22.37 -32.18 -6.05
CA PHE A 39 22.06 -32.06 -7.47
C PHE A 39 20.57 -31.80 -7.74
N THR A 40 19.67 -32.57 -7.11
CA THR A 40 18.21 -32.44 -7.27
C THR A 40 17.75 -31.05 -6.85
N LEU A 41 18.25 -30.58 -5.71
CA LEU A 41 17.90 -29.29 -5.15
C LEU A 41 18.44 -28.13 -5.98
N ALA A 42 19.71 -28.20 -6.41
CA ALA A 42 20.30 -27.20 -7.28
C ALA A 42 19.61 -27.16 -8.65
N PHE A 43 19.18 -28.31 -9.19
CA PHE A 43 18.45 -28.41 -10.45
C PHE A 43 17.06 -27.75 -10.37
N VAL A 44 16.25 -28.08 -9.35
CA VAL A 44 14.93 -27.46 -9.15
C VAL A 44 15.06 -25.97 -8.87
N ALA A 45 16.05 -25.59 -8.05
CA ALA A 45 16.34 -24.18 -7.77
C ALA A 45 16.65 -23.41 -9.06
N ARG A 46 17.47 -23.94 -9.97
CA ARG A 46 17.77 -23.30 -11.26
C ARG A 46 16.53 -23.15 -12.14
N ARG A 47 15.70 -24.19 -12.24
CA ARG A 47 14.45 -24.13 -13.02
C ARG A 47 13.52 -23.02 -12.51
N ARG A 48 13.37 -22.90 -11.19
CA ARG A 48 12.56 -21.85 -10.56
C ARG A 48 13.20 -20.46 -10.66
N TYR A 49 14.52 -20.37 -10.55
CA TYR A 49 15.25 -19.11 -10.58
C TYR A 49 15.17 -18.42 -11.95
N TYR A 50 15.30 -19.21 -13.03
CA TYR A 50 15.23 -18.73 -14.40
C TYR A 50 13.83 -18.87 -15.03
N SER A 51 12.79 -19.15 -14.24
CA SER A 51 11.44 -19.37 -14.79
C SER A 51 10.86 -18.10 -15.40
N ASN A 52 11.10 -16.94 -14.78
CA ASN A 52 10.61 -15.64 -15.25
C ASN A 52 11.80 -14.68 -15.38
N ILE A 53 12.11 -14.26 -16.60
CA ILE A 53 13.23 -13.37 -16.89
C ILE A 53 12.70 -12.06 -17.45
N GLU A 54 13.21 -10.94 -16.93
CA GLU A 54 12.95 -9.59 -17.42
C GLU A 54 14.22 -8.99 -18.01
N LEU A 55 14.14 -8.56 -19.27
CA LEU A 55 15.22 -7.88 -19.98
C LEU A 55 14.82 -6.43 -20.24
N ASN A 56 15.73 -5.49 -19.97
CA ASN A 56 15.48 -4.07 -20.17
C ASN A 56 16.50 -3.43 -21.11
N PHE A 57 16.01 -2.79 -22.17
CA PHE A 57 16.79 -2.09 -23.18
C PHE A 57 16.52 -0.57 -23.13
N CYS A 58 17.19 0.17 -22.24
CA CYS A 58 17.07 1.63 -22.07
C CYS A 58 18.27 2.41 -22.65
N ASP A 59 18.06 3.65 -23.11
CA ASP A 59 19.13 4.57 -23.55
C ASP A 59 19.79 5.38 -22.41
N SER A 60 19.19 5.43 -21.21
CA SER A 60 19.81 6.12 -20.07
C SER A 60 21.00 5.34 -19.51
N LEU A 61 22.20 5.87 -19.72
CA LEU A 61 23.43 5.51 -19.00
C LEU A 61 23.24 5.75 -17.49
N GLY A 62 22.60 4.79 -16.82
CA GLY A 62 22.31 4.86 -15.40
C GLY A 62 21.28 3.80 -15.00
N SER A 63 21.79 2.68 -14.49
CA SER A 63 21.04 1.60 -13.81
C SER A 63 20.24 0.63 -14.68
N SER A 64 20.92 -0.11 -15.54
CA SER A 64 20.60 -1.54 -15.61
C SER A 64 21.46 -2.19 -14.50
N VAL A 65 20.81 -2.42 -13.35
CA VAL A 65 21.41 -3.09 -12.19
C VAL A 65 20.70 -4.41 -12.08
N HIS A 66 21.45 -5.50 -11.95
CA HIS A 66 20.97 -6.76 -11.41
C HIS A 66 19.99 -6.53 -10.28
N ARG A 67 18.72 -6.76 -10.56
CA ARG A 67 17.68 -6.65 -9.57
C ARG A 67 16.84 -7.91 -9.66
N MET A 68 16.48 -8.40 -8.50
CA MET A 68 15.62 -9.55 -8.38
C MET A 68 14.51 -9.14 -7.45
N ASP A 69 13.28 -9.30 -7.91
CA ASP A 69 12.11 -9.23 -7.06
C ASP A 69 11.63 -10.65 -6.74
N ASP A 70 10.50 -10.76 -6.05
CA ASP A 70 9.99 -12.05 -5.59
C ASP A 70 9.52 -12.95 -6.75
N ASN A 71 9.29 -12.38 -7.93
CA ASN A 71 8.58 -13.03 -9.04
C ASN A 71 9.42 -13.18 -10.32
N SER A 72 10.33 -12.24 -10.61
CA SER A 72 11.14 -12.23 -11.83
C SER A 72 12.62 -11.87 -11.57
N LEU A 73 13.46 -12.41 -12.45
CA LEU A 73 14.88 -12.13 -12.51
C LEU A 73 15.14 -11.05 -13.56
N HIS A 74 15.55 -9.86 -13.13
CA HIS A 74 15.97 -8.80 -14.05
C HIS A 74 17.41 -9.04 -14.45
N MET A 75 17.65 -9.20 -15.74
CA MET A 75 18.95 -9.61 -16.28
C MET A 75 19.46 -8.60 -17.29
N GLU A 76 20.76 -8.34 -17.26
CA GLU A 76 21.40 -7.55 -18.31
C GLU A 76 21.39 -8.32 -19.63
N PRO A 77 21.23 -7.65 -20.77
CA PRO A 77 21.27 -8.31 -22.07
C PRO A 77 22.56 -9.12 -22.32
N SER A 78 23.71 -8.67 -21.82
CA SER A 78 25.00 -9.37 -21.94
C SER A 78 25.06 -10.68 -21.14
N GLU A 79 24.32 -10.77 -20.04
CA GLU A 79 24.28 -11.96 -19.18
C GLU A 79 23.26 -12.95 -19.68
N PHE A 80 22.20 -12.42 -20.27
CA PHE A 80 21.27 -13.21 -21.04
C PHE A 80 21.97 -13.90 -22.22
N GLU A 81 22.89 -13.23 -22.91
CA GLU A 81 23.74 -13.87 -23.92
C GLU A 81 24.65 -14.96 -23.33
N ALA A 82 25.22 -14.72 -22.14
CA ALA A 82 26.04 -15.70 -21.45
C ALA A 82 25.22 -16.94 -21.06
N LEU A 83 23.99 -16.75 -20.57
CA LEU A 83 23.05 -17.81 -20.25
C LEU A 83 22.69 -18.62 -21.51
N ALA A 84 22.34 -17.92 -22.61
CA ALA A 84 22.00 -18.54 -23.89
C ALA A 84 23.17 -19.30 -24.54
N SER A 85 24.40 -19.00 -24.12
CA SER A 85 25.61 -19.68 -24.60
C SER A 85 26.15 -20.73 -23.62
N SER A 86 25.47 -20.94 -22.50
CA SER A 86 25.90 -21.87 -21.45
C SER A 86 25.31 -23.28 -21.64
N ASP A 87 26.03 -24.29 -21.16
CA ASP A 87 25.56 -25.68 -21.09
C ASP A 87 24.32 -25.87 -20.18
N LEU A 88 23.95 -24.83 -19.43
CA LEU A 88 22.75 -24.83 -18.59
C LEU A 88 21.47 -24.71 -19.41
N LEU A 89 21.53 -24.16 -20.63
CA LEU A 89 20.34 -23.82 -21.41
C LEU A 89 19.40 -25.02 -21.61
N ASP A 90 19.96 -26.19 -21.96
CA ASP A 90 19.19 -27.42 -22.23
C ASP A 90 18.48 -27.98 -20.97
N GLN A 91 18.85 -27.49 -19.79
CA GLN A 91 18.29 -27.92 -18.50
C GLN A 91 17.21 -26.96 -17.98
N LEU A 92 16.98 -25.84 -18.67
CA LEU A 92 16.07 -24.79 -18.24
C LEU A 92 14.72 -24.86 -18.95
N ARG A 93 13.71 -24.29 -18.30
CA ARG A 93 12.42 -23.98 -18.88
C ARG A 93 12.07 -22.57 -18.46
N ILE A 94 12.05 -21.65 -19.41
CA ILE A 94 11.67 -20.26 -19.16
C ILE A 94 10.16 -20.18 -19.40
N GLU A 95 9.41 -19.97 -18.32
CA GLU A 95 7.96 -19.86 -18.36
C GLU A 95 7.54 -18.56 -19.01
N LYS A 96 8.13 -17.43 -18.60
CA LYS A 96 7.89 -16.11 -19.19
C LYS A 96 9.17 -15.32 -19.40
N LEU A 97 9.36 -14.81 -20.61
CA LEU A 97 10.40 -13.84 -20.95
C LEU A 97 9.75 -12.50 -21.28
N SER A 98 9.96 -11.53 -20.41
CA SER A 98 9.46 -10.17 -20.59
C SER A 98 10.59 -9.28 -21.08
N ILE A 99 10.37 -8.55 -22.17
CA ILE A 99 11.37 -7.66 -22.73
C ILE A 99 10.80 -6.25 -22.82
N TYR A 100 11.45 -5.31 -22.13
CA TYR A 100 11.12 -3.90 -22.16
C TYR A 100 12.13 -3.14 -23.02
N VAL A 101 11.63 -2.32 -23.93
CA VAL A 101 12.44 -1.53 -24.87
C VAL A 101 12.09 -0.06 -24.72
N GLN A 102 13.06 0.75 -24.32
CA GLN A 102 12.92 2.18 -24.12
C GLN A 102 14.02 2.94 -24.85
N LYS A 103 13.82 3.10 -26.17
CA LYS A 103 14.76 3.75 -27.09
C LYS A 103 14.03 4.60 -28.13
N GLU A 104 14.75 5.51 -28.79
CA GLU A 104 14.23 6.17 -30.00
C GLU A 104 14.04 5.16 -31.15
N ILE A 105 12.88 5.15 -31.82
CA ILE A 105 12.53 4.16 -32.88
C ILE A 105 13.37 4.32 -34.15
N LYS A 106 13.91 5.50 -34.45
CA LYS A 106 14.57 5.75 -35.74
C LYS A 106 15.69 4.74 -35.95
N ASP A 107 15.44 3.77 -36.83
CA ASP A 107 16.32 2.67 -37.19
C ASP A 107 16.62 1.64 -36.08
N TYR A 108 15.74 1.48 -35.08
CA TYR A 108 15.92 0.46 -34.03
C TYR A 108 15.90 -0.96 -34.63
N ARG A 109 16.92 -1.74 -34.28
CA ARG A 109 16.98 -3.18 -34.54
C ARG A 109 17.15 -3.91 -33.24
N PHE A 110 16.44 -5.02 -33.12
CA PHE A 110 16.49 -5.85 -31.93
C PHE A 110 17.92 -6.41 -31.73
N PRO A 111 18.60 -6.12 -30.62
CA PRO A 111 19.94 -6.66 -30.36
C PRO A 111 19.86 -8.10 -29.85
N HIS A 112 20.99 -8.83 -29.87
CA HIS A 112 21.11 -10.18 -29.29
C HIS A 112 20.19 -11.24 -29.92
N GLU A 113 19.87 -11.12 -31.23
CA GLU A 113 18.98 -12.07 -31.92
C GLU A 113 19.48 -13.53 -31.87
N GLU A 114 20.79 -13.77 -31.85
CA GLU A 114 21.34 -15.13 -31.75
C GLU A 114 20.99 -15.79 -30.41
N ALA A 115 21.05 -15.04 -29.30
CA ALA A 115 20.67 -15.54 -27.98
C ALA A 115 19.17 -15.83 -27.91
N LEU A 116 18.34 -14.91 -28.40
CA LEU A 116 16.88 -15.12 -28.51
C LEU A 116 16.53 -16.34 -29.37
N ASN A 117 17.26 -16.55 -30.46
CA ASN A 117 17.07 -17.73 -31.30
C ASN A 117 17.35 -19.03 -30.55
N LYS A 118 18.46 -19.11 -29.82
CA LYS A 118 18.82 -20.31 -29.05
C LYS A 118 17.74 -20.63 -28.01
N ILE A 119 17.30 -19.61 -27.27
CA ILE A 119 16.34 -19.80 -26.19
C ILE A 119 14.89 -20.00 -26.67
N SER A 120 14.56 -19.68 -27.93
CA SER A 120 13.21 -19.86 -28.50
C SER A 120 12.70 -21.32 -28.45
N SER A 121 13.61 -22.28 -28.27
CA SER A 121 13.29 -23.71 -28.08
C SER A 121 12.78 -24.05 -26.68
N ILE A 122 13.10 -23.24 -25.67
CA ILE A 122 12.78 -23.50 -24.24
C ILE A 122 11.85 -22.45 -23.61
N VAL A 123 11.58 -21.34 -24.31
CA VAL A 123 10.61 -20.31 -23.90
C VAL A 123 9.33 -20.41 -24.72
N THR A 124 8.19 -20.35 -24.04
CA THR A 124 6.87 -20.44 -24.70
C THR A 124 6.04 -19.17 -24.60
N ASP A 125 6.34 -18.29 -23.65
CA ASP A 125 5.64 -17.01 -23.45
C ASP A 125 6.66 -15.87 -23.47
N VAL A 126 6.64 -15.12 -24.56
CA VAL A 126 7.41 -13.87 -24.71
C VAL A 126 6.44 -12.70 -24.68
N SER A 127 6.70 -11.76 -23.78
CA SER A 127 5.98 -10.49 -23.66
C SER A 127 6.92 -9.36 -24.06
N LEU A 128 6.49 -8.50 -25.00
CA LEU A 128 7.27 -7.37 -25.47
C LEU A 128 6.57 -6.07 -25.07
N THR A 129 7.30 -5.15 -24.43
CA THR A 129 6.79 -3.80 -24.12
C THR A 129 7.71 -2.76 -24.72
N PHE A 130 7.13 -1.86 -25.50
CA PHE A 130 7.84 -0.78 -26.17
C PHE A 130 7.39 0.56 -25.58
N ALA A 131 8.32 1.33 -25.01
CA ALA A 131 8.08 2.65 -24.44
C ALA A 131 8.99 3.70 -25.10
N ILE A 132 8.50 4.34 -26.16
CA ILE A 132 9.34 5.22 -26.99
C ILE A 132 9.10 6.69 -26.71
N TYR A 133 10.20 7.46 -26.79
CA TYR A 133 10.22 8.92 -26.82
C TYR A 133 10.15 9.45 -28.26
N GLY A 134 9.07 10.15 -28.61
CA GLY A 134 8.91 10.78 -29.91
C GLY A 134 7.43 10.96 -30.27
N TYR A 135 6.87 12.14 -30.00
CA TYR A 135 5.42 12.39 -30.03
C TYR A 135 4.71 12.24 -31.39
N ASN A 136 5.39 11.87 -32.49
CA ASN A 136 4.81 11.90 -33.84
C ASN A 136 5.27 10.80 -34.81
N SER A 137 6.00 9.76 -34.38
CA SER A 137 6.44 8.66 -35.26
C SER A 137 5.55 7.43 -35.13
N MET A 138 5.12 6.87 -36.27
CA MET A 138 4.41 5.59 -36.33
C MET A 138 5.31 4.44 -35.86
N PHE A 139 4.77 3.52 -35.06
CA PHE A 139 5.46 2.31 -34.63
C PHE A 139 5.57 1.33 -35.80
N ASP A 140 6.80 1.06 -36.22
CA ASP A 140 7.13 0.11 -37.29
C ASP A 140 7.35 -1.29 -36.69
N TRP A 141 6.60 -2.27 -37.20
CA TRP A 141 6.72 -3.68 -36.80
C TRP A 141 8.06 -4.31 -37.16
N ALA A 142 8.89 -3.66 -38.00
CA ALA A 142 10.28 -4.04 -38.23
C ALA A 142 11.15 -4.01 -36.96
N CYS A 143 10.67 -3.40 -35.87
CA CYS A 143 11.33 -3.41 -34.56
C CYS A 143 11.24 -4.78 -33.85
N LEU A 144 10.37 -5.69 -34.30
CA LEU A 144 10.27 -7.04 -33.73
C LEU A 144 11.51 -7.89 -34.05
N PRO A 145 11.84 -8.91 -33.24
CA PRO A 145 12.90 -9.86 -33.57
C PRO A 145 12.70 -10.46 -34.97
N SER A 146 13.76 -10.50 -35.79
CA SER A 146 13.67 -10.93 -37.19
C SER A 146 13.39 -12.43 -37.35
N SER A 147 13.64 -13.21 -36.30
CA SER A 147 13.49 -14.67 -36.30
C SER A 147 12.05 -15.13 -36.22
N PRO A 148 11.60 -15.98 -37.16
CA PRO A 148 10.28 -16.61 -37.08
C PRO A 148 10.09 -17.53 -35.87
N LEU A 149 11.16 -18.09 -35.32
CA LEU A 149 11.07 -18.96 -34.13
C LEU A 149 10.74 -18.13 -32.90
N VAL A 150 11.42 -16.99 -32.72
CA VAL A 150 11.17 -16.06 -31.62
C VAL A 150 9.78 -15.44 -31.76
N GLN A 151 9.39 -15.03 -32.97
CA GLN A 151 8.05 -14.48 -33.23
C GLN A 151 6.91 -15.45 -32.89
N ARG A 152 7.13 -16.77 -32.99
CA ARG A 152 6.15 -17.78 -32.56
C ARG A 152 6.03 -17.87 -31.04
N CYS A 153 7.01 -17.44 -30.27
CA CYS A 153 6.92 -17.45 -28.81
C CYS A 153 6.23 -16.20 -28.25
N ILE A 154 6.02 -15.15 -29.07
CA ILE A 154 5.38 -13.91 -28.64
C ILE A 154 3.88 -14.16 -28.37
N GLN A 155 3.46 -13.91 -27.14
CA GLN A 155 2.06 -13.99 -26.71
C GLN A 155 1.47 -12.62 -26.34
N GLU A 156 2.30 -11.67 -25.93
CA GLU A 156 1.86 -10.34 -25.50
C GLU A 156 2.72 -9.25 -26.15
N ILE A 157 2.08 -8.20 -26.65
CA ILE A 157 2.77 -6.99 -27.10
C ILE A 157 2.08 -5.78 -26.47
N SER A 158 2.86 -4.89 -25.86
CA SER A 158 2.44 -3.57 -25.42
C SER A 158 3.24 -2.49 -26.14
N VAL A 159 2.56 -1.52 -26.74
CA VAL A 159 3.17 -0.36 -27.41
C VAL A 159 2.69 0.89 -26.69
N GLN A 160 3.59 1.64 -26.05
CA GLN A 160 3.27 2.77 -25.17
C GLN A 160 3.39 4.15 -25.85
N CYS A 161 3.46 4.18 -27.17
CA CYS A 161 3.90 5.36 -27.94
C CYS A 161 3.34 5.37 -29.38
N GLY A 162 2.64 6.46 -29.73
CA GLY A 162 2.26 6.78 -31.10
C GLY A 162 1.29 5.80 -31.79
N PRO A 163 0.90 6.09 -33.04
CA PRO A 163 0.08 5.19 -33.85
C PRO A 163 0.90 3.98 -34.32
N ILE A 164 0.27 2.81 -34.47
CA ILE A 164 0.91 1.61 -35.04
C ILE A 164 0.76 1.54 -36.56
N ASP A 165 1.71 0.89 -37.27
CA ASP A 165 1.48 0.46 -38.65
C ASP A 165 0.25 -0.48 -38.71
N PRO A 166 -0.76 -0.21 -39.56
CA PRO A 166 -1.97 -1.02 -39.63
C PRO A 166 -1.75 -2.46 -40.10
N ASN A 167 -0.60 -2.79 -40.71
CA ASN A 167 -0.26 -4.13 -41.17
C ASN A 167 0.53 -4.91 -40.11
N ILE A 168 -0.15 -5.33 -39.03
CA ILE A 168 0.45 -6.17 -38.00
C ILE A 168 0.95 -7.47 -38.63
N PRO A 169 2.21 -7.88 -38.38
CA PRO A 169 2.74 -9.13 -38.94
C PRO A 169 1.95 -10.34 -38.44
N PRO A 170 1.97 -11.46 -39.19
CA PRO A 170 1.27 -12.68 -38.82
C PRO A 170 1.95 -13.33 -37.60
N LEU A 171 1.53 -12.94 -36.41
CA LEU A 171 2.01 -13.45 -35.12
C LEU A 171 1.04 -14.54 -34.62
N PRO A 172 1.32 -15.83 -34.88
CA PRO A 172 0.32 -16.89 -34.71
C PRO A 172 -0.06 -17.17 -33.26
N ASN A 173 0.80 -16.82 -32.30
CA ASN A 173 0.54 -17.10 -30.88
C ASN A 173 0.24 -15.83 -30.07
N LEU A 174 0.13 -14.66 -30.72
CA LEU A 174 -0.20 -13.42 -30.05
C LEU A 174 -1.63 -13.50 -29.49
N ARG A 175 -1.76 -13.40 -28.17
CA ARG A 175 -3.02 -13.42 -27.43
C ARG A 175 -3.41 -12.05 -26.91
N LYS A 176 -2.44 -11.19 -26.58
CA LYS A 176 -2.70 -9.86 -26.02
C LYS A 176 -1.99 -8.77 -26.81
N LEU A 177 -2.72 -7.70 -27.09
CA LEU A 177 -2.19 -6.48 -27.69
C LEU A 177 -2.67 -5.28 -26.87
N ASP A 178 -1.74 -4.53 -26.29
CA ASP A 178 -2.00 -3.27 -25.57
C ASP A 178 -1.37 -2.11 -26.35
N ILE A 179 -2.20 -1.16 -26.77
CA ILE A 179 -1.76 0.00 -27.54
C ILE A 179 -2.14 1.25 -26.77
N LYS A 180 -1.16 2.06 -26.44
CA LYS A 180 -1.31 3.42 -25.92
C LYS A 180 -0.75 4.40 -26.93
N GLY A 181 -1.62 5.18 -27.56
CA GLY A 181 -1.20 6.03 -28.68
C GLY A 181 -2.13 7.18 -28.94
N ASP A 182 -1.56 8.39 -28.97
CA ASP A 182 -2.25 9.59 -29.40
C ASP A 182 -2.38 9.60 -30.94
N TYR A 183 -3.57 9.28 -31.43
CA TYR A 183 -3.92 9.32 -32.87
C TYR A 183 -4.26 10.74 -33.37
N SER A 184 -4.13 11.80 -32.55
CA SER A 184 -4.58 13.16 -32.92
C SER A 184 -3.72 13.86 -33.99
N TYR A 185 -2.47 13.44 -34.17
CA TYR A 185 -1.51 14.10 -35.06
C TYR A 185 -1.38 13.46 -36.45
N THR A 186 -2.06 12.34 -36.72
CA THR A 186 -1.97 11.68 -38.03
C THR A 186 -2.92 12.30 -39.04
N THR A 187 -2.56 13.47 -39.56
CA THR A 187 -3.27 14.21 -40.62
C THR A 187 -3.44 13.47 -41.97
N ASN A 188 -3.14 12.16 -42.06
CA ASN A 188 -3.27 11.37 -43.29
C ASN A 188 -3.48 9.84 -43.08
N ILE A 189 -3.63 9.31 -41.86
CA ILE A 189 -3.74 7.84 -41.61
C ILE A 189 -5.18 7.39 -41.27
N ASP A 190 -6.13 8.32 -41.16
CA ASP A 190 -7.54 8.10 -40.77
C ASP A 190 -8.39 7.17 -41.69
N THR A 191 -7.79 6.33 -42.54
CA THR A 191 -8.55 5.53 -43.53
C THR A 191 -8.12 4.08 -43.73
N LEU A 192 -6.99 3.61 -43.18
CA LEU A 192 -6.57 2.22 -43.37
C LEU A 192 -6.98 1.34 -42.18
N PRO A 193 -7.83 0.31 -42.38
CA PRO A 193 -8.25 -0.56 -41.30
C PRO A 193 -7.08 -1.45 -40.85
N VAL A 194 -6.89 -1.55 -39.53
CA VAL A 194 -5.85 -2.37 -38.92
C VAL A 194 -6.17 -3.85 -39.15
N ARG A 195 -5.15 -4.65 -39.49
CA ARG A 195 -5.27 -6.10 -39.64
C ARG A 195 -4.72 -6.79 -38.41
N PHE A 196 -5.62 -7.37 -37.61
CA PHE A 196 -5.24 -8.04 -36.36
C PHE A 196 -4.86 -9.52 -36.58
N PRO A 197 -3.96 -10.07 -35.76
CA PRO A 197 -3.71 -11.51 -35.72
C PRO A 197 -4.96 -12.31 -35.34
N LEU A 198 -5.19 -13.43 -36.01
CA LEU A 198 -6.43 -14.20 -35.89
C LEU A 198 -6.65 -14.87 -34.53
N ASN A 199 -5.61 -15.01 -33.70
CA ASN A 199 -5.67 -15.68 -32.40
C ASN A 199 -5.71 -14.70 -31.22
N LEU A 200 -5.85 -13.39 -31.48
CA LEU A 200 -5.92 -12.37 -30.45
C LEU A 200 -7.13 -12.60 -29.53
N GLN A 201 -6.91 -12.60 -28.23
CA GLN A 201 -7.93 -12.84 -27.19
C GLN A 201 -8.17 -11.59 -26.34
N GLU A 202 -7.15 -10.76 -26.13
CA GLU A 202 -7.22 -9.52 -25.38
C GLU A 202 -6.72 -8.35 -26.21
N PHE A 203 -7.50 -7.27 -26.24
CA PHE A 203 -7.10 -6.02 -26.84
C PHE A 203 -7.32 -4.88 -25.84
N VAL A 204 -6.30 -4.04 -25.66
CA VAL A 204 -6.36 -2.88 -24.78
C VAL A 204 -5.98 -1.65 -25.60
N LEU A 205 -6.88 -0.67 -25.62
CA LEU A 205 -6.70 0.59 -26.33
C LEU A 205 -6.68 1.72 -25.30
N ARG A 206 -5.58 2.48 -25.26
CA ARG A 206 -5.36 3.57 -24.29
C ARG A 206 -5.06 4.89 -25.00
N ASP A 207 -5.55 5.98 -24.41
CA ASP A 207 -5.30 7.35 -24.87
C ASP A 207 -5.66 7.56 -26.35
N SER A 208 -6.76 6.96 -26.82
CA SER A 208 -7.11 6.97 -28.24
C SER A 208 -7.85 8.26 -28.65
N HIS A 209 -7.30 8.95 -29.66
CA HIS A 209 -7.89 10.15 -30.27
C HIS A 209 -8.52 9.91 -31.66
N GLY A 210 -8.62 8.66 -32.12
CA GLY A 210 -9.12 8.31 -33.46
C GLY A 210 -10.48 7.58 -33.44
N LEU A 211 -11.08 7.40 -34.63
CA LEU A 211 -12.35 6.67 -34.81
C LEU A 211 -12.15 5.16 -34.56
N LEU A 212 -13.06 4.54 -33.80
CA LEU A 212 -13.07 3.09 -33.57
C LEU A 212 -13.22 2.27 -34.86
N SER A 213 -13.75 2.87 -35.93
CA SER A 213 -13.90 2.23 -37.24
C SER A 213 -12.58 1.70 -37.84
N VAL A 214 -11.43 2.25 -37.43
CA VAL A 214 -10.09 1.74 -37.80
C VAL A 214 -9.86 0.31 -37.31
N PHE A 215 -10.56 -0.10 -36.26
CA PHE A 215 -10.46 -1.42 -35.64
C PHE A 215 -11.58 -2.39 -36.08
N ALA A 216 -12.29 -2.12 -37.17
CA ALA A 216 -13.40 -2.94 -37.65
C ALA A 216 -13.07 -4.42 -37.96
N ASN A 217 -11.79 -4.78 -38.08
CA ASN A 217 -11.33 -6.15 -38.35
C ASN A 217 -10.81 -6.89 -37.10
N LEU A 218 -11.27 -6.52 -35.90
CA LEU A 218 -10.97 -7.30 -34.69
C LEU A 218 -11.42 -8.76 -34.87
N PRO A 219 -10.61 -9.74 -34.45
CA PRO A 219 -10.90 -11.14 -34.70
C PRO A 219 -12.03 -11.64 -33.79
N SER A 220 -12.79 -12.61 -34.27
CA SER A 220 -13.86 -13.22 -33.48
C SER A 220 -13.36 -14.00 -32.27
N THR A 221 -12.07 -14.29 -32.14
CA THR A 221 -11.45 -14.92 -30.97
C THR A 221 -11.33 -13.97 -29.76
N LEU A 222 -11.57 -12.67 -29.95
CA LEU A 222 -11.44 -11.66 -28.91
C LEU A 222 -12.45 -11.91 -27.78
N GLN A 223 -11.95 -12.03 -26.55
CA GLN A 223 -12.74 -12.27 -25.34
C GLN A 223 -12.69 -11.09 -24.36
N ARG A 224 -11.62 -10.29 -24.38
CA ARG A 224 -11.43 -9.12 -23.52
C ARG A 224 -11.11 -7.89 -24.36
N PHE A 225 -11.87 -6.81 -24.14
CA PHE A 225 -11.61 -5.53 -24.78
C PHE A 225 -11.65 -4.43 -23.73
N GLU A 226 -10.56 -3.66 -23.64
CA GLU A 226 -10.47 -2.50 -22.77
C GLU A 226 -10.26 -1.24 -23.61
N ILE A 227 -11.02 -0.20 -23.30
CA ILE A 227 -10.86 1.13 -23.89
C ILE A 227 -10.65 2.10 -22.73
N VAL A 228 -9.53 2.83 -22.76
CA VAL A 228 -9.09 3.72 -21.69
C VAL A 228 -8.78 5.09 -22.28
N LYS A 229 -9.34 6.17 -21.73
CA LYS A 229 -9.06 7.56 -22.14
C LYS A 229 -9.32 7.82 -23.63
N ALA A 230 -10.49 7.42 -24.13
CA ALA A 230 -10.87 7.67 -25.52
C ALA A 230 -11.51 9.05 -25.68
N ARG A 231 -10.97 9.91 -26.57
CA ARG A 231 -11.44 11.31 -26.76
C ARG A 231 -12.63 11.47 -27.71
N TYR A 232 -12.74 10.62 -28.72
CA TYR A 232 -13.75 10.70 -29.79
C TYR A 232 -14.50 9.38 -29.94
N PHE A 233 -15.03 8.87 -28.83
CA PHE A 233 -15.76 7.61 -28.85
C PHE A 233 -17.11 7.76 -29.55
N SER A 234 -17.38 6.89 -30.53
CA SER A 234 -18.65 6.83 -31.25
C SER A 234 -19.34 5.50 -30.97
N ILE A 235 -20.57 5.55 -30.45
CA ILE A 235 -21.40 4.36 -30.20
C ILE A 235 -21.64 3.60 -31.51
N ASP A 236 -21.94 4.32 -32.60
CA ASP A 236 -22.16 3.70 -33.92
C ASP A 236 -20.92 2.94 -34.42
N ASP A 237 -19.72 3.44 -34.17
CA ASP A 237 -18.50 2.76 -34.56
C ASP A 237 -18.18 1.56 -33.67
N PHE A 238 -18.48 1.66 -32.37
CA PHE A 238 -18.37 0.53 -31.45
C PHE A 238 -19.28 -0.64 -31.88
N ILE A 239 -20.55 -0.36 -32.22
CA ILE A 239 -21.51 -1.37 -32.68
C ILE A 239 -21.04 -2.07 -33.96
N LYS A 240 -20.40 -1.32 -34.87
CA LYS A 240 -19.86 -1.87 -36.13
C LYS A 240 -18.71 -2.86 -35.92
N LEU A 241 -18.04 -2.86 -34.76
CA LEU A 241 -16.93 -3.77 -34.47
C LEU A 241 -17.36 -5.25 -34.43
N LYS A 242 -18.64 -5.53 -34.12
CA LYS A 242 -19.22 -6.89 -34.07
C LYS A 242 -18.35 -7.89 -33.32
N LEU A 243 -18.47 -7.91 -31.99
CA LEU A 243 -17.62 -8.70 -31.10
C LEU A 243 -18.39 -9.90 -30.50
N PRO A 244 -18.63 -11.00 -31.24
CA PRO A 244 -19.59 -12.04 -30.85
C PRO A 244 -19.16 -12.90 -29.66
N ASN A 245 -17.86 -13.00 -29.38
CA ASN A 245 -17.31 -13.83 -28.30
C ASN A 245 -16.74 -13.00 -27.14
N LEU A 246 -17.05 -11.69 -27.09
CA LEU A 246 -16.56 -10.82 -26.03
C LEU A 246 -17.22 -11.20 -24.69
N LYS A 247 -16.39 -11.48 -23.69
CA LYS A 247 -16.78 -11.84 -22.33
C LYS A 247 -16.51 -10.73 -21.32
N TYR A 248 -15.55 -9.86 -21.59
CA TYR A 248 -15.19 -8.74 -20.71
C TYR A 248 -15.03 -7.46 -21.53
N LEU A 249 -15.70 -6.40 -21.05
CA LEU A 249 -15.60 -5.06 -21.59
C LEU A 249 -15.29 -4.06 -20.46
N LEU A 250 -14.20 -3.31 -20.61
CA LEU A 250 -13.88 -2.16 -19.76
C LEU A 250 -13.95 -0.88 -20.59
N LEU A 251 -14.76 0.07 -20.13
CA LEU A 251 -14.80 1.44 -20.65
C LEU A 251 -14.34 2.37 -19.54
N ARG A 252 -13.14 2.93 -19.71
CA ARG A 252 -12.50 3.77 -18.71
C ARG A 252 -12.26 5.17 -19.27
N GLU A 253 -12.73 6.20 -18.60
CA GLU A 253 -12.48 7.60 -18.96
C GLU A 253 -12.84 7.89 -20.44
N ILE A 254 -14.01 7.42 -20.88
CA ILE A 254 -14.50 7.65 -22.24
C ILE A 254 -15.09 9.06 -22.30
N LEU A 255 -14.39 9.97 -22.97
CA LEU A 255 -14.83 11.34 -23.18
C LEU A 255 -15.92 11.36 -24.26
N SER A 256 -16.92 12.22 -24.10
CA SER A 256 -18.14 12.30 -24.91
C SER A 256 -19.21 11.22 -24.70
N MET A 257 -18.97 10.20 -23.88
CA MET A 257 -20.02 9.24 -23.52
C MET A 257 -20.80 9.75 -22.31
N THR A 258 -22.04 10.18 -22.52
CA THR A 258 -22.90 10.75 -21.48
C THR A 258 -23.87 9.73 -20.88
N GLU A 259 -24.24 8.71 -21.65
CA GLU A 259 -25.20 7.69 -21.22
C GLU A 259 -24.95 6.34 -21.88
N ILE A 260 -25.41 5.27 -21.23
CA ILE A 260 -25.61 3.95 -21.85
C ILE A 260 -27.09 3.64 -21.82
N ASN A 261 -27.70 3.54 -23.01
CA ASN A 261 -29.12 3.26 -23.18
C ASN A 261 -29.34 2.06 -24.14
N GLU A 262 -30.58 1.84 -24.56
CA GLU A 262 -30.95 0.77 -25.51
C GLU A 262 -30.23 0.85 -26.87
N LEU A 263 -29.74 2.02 -27.28
CA LEU A 263 -28.95 2.18 -28.51
C LEU A 263 -27.55 1.58 -28.41
N PHE A 264 -27.00 1.42 -27.19
CA PHE A 264 -25.66 0.90 -26.97
C PHE A 264 -25.58 -0.64 -27.02
N ASP A 265 -25.63 -1.25 -28.21
CA ASP A 265 -25.72 -2.73 -28.33
C ASP A 265 -24.55 -3.46 -27.65
N LEU A 266 -24.82 -4.10 -26.51
CA LEU A 266 -23.85 -4.86 -25.72
C LEU A 266 -23.72 -6.30 -26.27
N PRO A 267 -22.49 -6.85 -26.35
CA PRO A 267 -22.28 -8.23 -26.78
C PRO A 267 -23.08 -9.25 -25.96
N SER A 268 -23.72 -10.20 -26.63
CA SER A 268 -24.63 -11.17 -25.98
C SER A 268 -23.95 -12.15 -25.03
N LEU A 269 -22.67 -12.46 -25.26
CA LEU A 269 -21.85 -13.33 -24.41
C LEU A 269 -21.06 -12.56 -23.33
N LEU A 270 -21.34 -11.27 -23.15
CA LEU A 270 -20.65 -10.43 -22.17
C LEU A 270 -20.95 -10.92 -20.76
N GLU A 271 -19.90 -11.32 -20.02
CA GLU A 271 -19.98 -11.81 -18.64
C GLU A 271 -19.66 -10.69 -17.63
N ASN A 272 -18.82 -9.72 -18.02
CA ASN A 272 -18.39 -8.62 -17.16
C ASN A 272 -18.39 -7.29 -17.92
N LEU A 273 -19.05 -6.29 -17.34
CA LEU A 273 -19.03 -4.92 -17.82
C LEU A 273 -18.49 -4.00 -16.72
N GLU A 274 -17.41 -3.30 -17.01
CA GLU A 274 -16.79 -2.35 -16.08
C GLU A 274 -16.75 -0.96 -16.73
N LEU A 275 -17.32 0.01 -16.03
CA LEU A 275 -17.38 1.42 -16.41
C LEU A 275 -16.71 2.23 -15.31
N TRP A 276 -15.70 3.03 -15.66
CA TRP A 276 -14.91 3.77 -14.68
C TRP A 276 -14.51 5.14 -15.20
N TRP A 277 -14.70 6.20 -14.41
CA TRP A 277 -14.20 7.53 -14.76
C TRP A 277 -13.29 8.09 -13.66
N ILE A 278 -12.61 9.20 -13.94
CA ILE A 278 -11.84 9.91 -12.91
C ILE A 278 -12.80 10.83 -12.15
N ASP A 279 -12.67 10.87 -10.84
CA ASP A 279 -13.31 11.88 -10.02
C ASP A 279 -12.74 13.27 -10.38
N PRO A 280 -13.55 14.22 -10.89
CA PRO A 280 -13.08 15.55 -11.29
C PRO A 280 -12.50 16.36 -10.12
N TYR A 281 -12.68 15.96 -8.85
CA TYR A 281 -12.16 16.68 -7.69
C TYR A 281 -10.65 16.50 -7.44
N TRP A 282 -9.95 15.62 -8.17
CA TRP A 282 -8.50 15.38 -7.97
C TRP A 282 -7.58 16.14 -8.92
N GLU A 283 -8.09 16.67 -10.05
CA GLU A 283 -7.31 17.52 -10.96
C GLU A 283 -7.76 18.99 -10.81
N LEU A 284 -7.08 19.71 -9.92
CA LEU A 284 -7.38 21.10 -9.55
C LEU A 284 -7.34 22.13 -10.70
N ASP A 285 -6.92 21.76 -11.91
CA ASP A 285 -6.64 22.73 -12.99
C ASP A 285 -7.42 22.52 -14.31
N GLN A 286 -8.28 21.51 -14.43
CA GLN A 286 -9.22 21.36 -15.55
C GLN A 286 -10.45 20.53 -15.11
N PRO A 287 -11.67 21.09 -14.96
CA PRO A 287 -12.87 20.27 -14.87
C PRO A 287 -13.16 19.76 -16.28
N TRP A 288 -12.69 18.55 -16.61
CA TRP A 288 -13.18 17.90 -17.82
C TRP A 288 -14.65 17.57 -17.58
N GLU A 289 -15.54 18.04 -18.46
CA GLU A 289 -16.98 17.75 -18.47
C GLU A 289 -17.17 16.22 -18.58
N LEU A 290 -17.22 15.56 -17.42
CA LEU A 290 -17.56 14.15 -17.32
C LEU A 290 -19.08 14.06 -17.24
N ASP A 291 -19.70 13.89 -18.40
CA ASP A 291 -21.15 13.90 -18.57
C ASP A 291 -21.81 12.52 -18.36
N PHE A 292 -21.07 11.47 -17.96
CA PHE A 292 -21.66 10.14 -17.77
C PHE A 292 -22.54 10.12 -16.52
N ASP A 293 -23.83 10.42 -16.71
CA ASP A 293 -24.80 10.59 -15.63
C ASP A 293 -25.94 9.56 -15.65
N SER A 294 -26.06 8.78 -16.74
CA SER A 294 -27.19 7.88 -16.94
C SER A 294 -26.80 6.47 -17.45
N PHE A 295 -27.33 5.45 -16.79
CA PHE A 295 -27.33 4.06 -17.25
C PHE A 295 -28.76 3.54 -17.31
N GLU A 296 -29.35 3.48 -18.51
CA GLU A 296 -30.75 3.12 -18.73
C GLU A 296 -30.88 1.96 -19.71
N ARG A 297 -30.63 0.74 -19.22
CA ARG A 297 -30.82 -0.50 -19.99
C ARG A 297 -31.81 -1.41 -19.31
N ARG A 298 -32.99 -1.52 -19.90
CA ARG A 298 -34.09 -2.35 -19.37
C ARG A 298 -33.70 -3.82 -19.32
N GLN A 299 -32.89 -4.29 -20.28
CA GLN A 299 -32.40 -5.67 -20.32
C GLN A 299 -30.88 -5.69 -20.49
N LEU A 300 -30.21 -6.39 -19.57
CA LEU A 300 -28.77 -6.67 -19.65
C LEU A 300 -28.49 -7.95 -20.46
N PRO A 301 -27.28 -8.13 -21.00
CA PRO A 301 -26.91 -9.37 -21.70
C PRO A 301 -27.16 -10.61 -20.84
N LEU A 302 -27.72 -11.68 -21.43
CA LEU A 302 -28.12 -12.89 -20.71
C LEU A 302 -26.96 -13.62 -20.00
N ALA A 303 -25.73 -13.42 -20.45
CA ALA A 303 -24.53 -14.00 -19.84
C ALA A 303 -23.89 -13.12 -18.76
N LEU A 304 -24.41 -11.89 -18.53
CA LEU A 304 -23.76 -10.91 -17.65
C LEU A 304 -23.83 -11.38 -16.19
N GLN A 305 -22.67 -11.49 -15.57
CA GLN A 305 -22.50 -11.89 -14.17
C GLN A 305 -22.14 -10.71 -13.28
N LYS A 306 -21.43 -9.71 -13.82
CA LYS A 306 -20.93 -8.55 -13.08
C LYS A 306 -21.14 -7.25 -13.85
N LEU A 307 -21.67 -6.25 -13.15
CA LEU A 307 -21.70 -4.85 -13.60
C LEU A 307 -21.01 -3.98 -12.57
N SER A 308 -20.01 -3.21 -13.00
CA SER A 308 -19.32 -2.21 -12.18
C SER A 308 -19.42 -0.84 -12.83
N ILE A 309 -19.89 0.15 -12.07
CA ILE A 309 -19.91 1.55 -12.46
C ILE A 309 -19.23 2.34 -11.33
N THR A 310 -18.17 3.08 -11.64
CA THR A 310 -17.37 3.71 -10.59
C THR A 310 -16.85 5.08 -10.99
N ASN A 311 -16.81 6.00 -10.01
CA ASN A 311 -16.22 7.34 -10.14
C ASN A 311 -16.82 8.17 -11.28
N CYS A 312 -18.15 8.24 -11.36
CA CYS A 312 -18.87 9.07 -12.34
C CYS A 312 -20.10 9.73 -11.69
N PRO A 313 -20.60 10.87 -12.19
CA PRO A 313 -21.76 11.56 -11.63
C PRO A 313 -23.09 10.87 -11.99
N LEU A 314 -23.14 9.52 -11.92
CA LEU A 314 -24.31 8.71 -12.22
C LEU A 314 -25.46 9.08 -11.28
N ASN A 315 -26.50 9.69 -11.84
CA ASN A 315 -27.71 10.11 -11.12
C ASN A 315 -28.97 9.35 -11.57
N LYS A 316 -28.91 8.65 -12.71
CA LYS A 316 -29.97 7.76 -13.21
C LYS A 316 -29.45 6.35 -13.42
N PHE A 317 -30.14 5.37 -12.85
CA PHE A 317 -29.81 3.96 -13.04
C PHE A 317 -31.08 3.13 -13.16
N ARG A 318 -31.32 2.60 -14.36
CA ARG A 318 -32.49 1.80 -14.67
C ARG A 318 -32.13 0.47 -15.31
N VAL A 319 -32.52 -0.60 -14.64
CA VAL A 319 -32.51 -1.97 -15.15
C VAL A 319 -33.83 -2.62 -14.76
N ASP A 320 -34.65 -2.97 -15.75
CA ASP A 320 -35.97 -3.58 -15.51
C ASP A 320 -35.82 -5.09 -15.25
N ILE A 321 -34.90 -5.78 -15.96
CA ILE A 321 -34.68 -7.23 -15.87
C ILE A 321 -33.18 -7.54 -15.83
N PHE A 322 -32.72 -8.10 -14.71
CA PHE A 322 -31.39 -8.68 -14.58
C PHE A 322 -31.38 -10.15 -15.07
N PRO A 323 -30.26 -10.65 -15.61
CA PRO A 323 -30.15 -12.04 -16.05
C PRO A 323 -30.00 -13.00 -14.85
N ASP A 324 -30.48 -14.24 -15.00
CA ASP A 324 -30.47 -15.26 -13.94
C ASP A 324 -29.06 -15.65 -13.45
N CYS A 325 -28.01 -15.35 -14.23
CA CYS A 325 -26.63 -15.59 -13.84
C CYS A 325 -25.96 -14.40 -13.15
N PHE A 326 -26.67 -13.28 -12.98
CA PHE A 326 -26.12 -12.04 -12.42
C PHE A 326 -25.79 -12.20 -10.94
N LYS A 327 -24.54 -11.90 -10.55
CA LYS A 327 -24.01 -12.19 -9.21
C LYS A 327 -23.51 -10.95 -8.48
N GLU A 328 -23.07 -9.92 -9.20
CA GLU A 328 -22.39 -8.79 -8.58
C GLU A 328 -22.76 -7.46 -9.24
N LEU A 329 -23.21 -6.51 -8.41
CA LEU A 329 -23.40 -5.12 -8.78
C LEU A 329 -22.50 -4.22 -7.92
N ILE A 330 -21.69 -3.41 -8.58
CA ILE A 330 -20.83 -2.41 -7.95
C ILE A 330 -21.20 -1.05 -8.52
N ILE A 331 -21.64 -0.14 -7.66
CA ILE A 331 -21.85 1.27 -7.95
C ILE A 331 -21.07 2.02 -6.87
N ASN A 332 -19.99 2.70 -7.24
CA ASN A 332 -19.12 3.34 -6.24
C ASN A 332 -18.69 4.74 -6.67
N THR A 333 -18.71 5.70 -5.75
CA THR A 333 -18.35 7.09 -6.03
C THR A 333 -19.26 7.65 -7.14
N THR A 334 -20.55 7.75 -6.84
CA THR A 334 -21.58 8.24 -7.78
C THR A 334 -22.52 9.23 -7.11
N GLU A 335 -23.46 9.79 -7.87
CA GLU A 335 -24.52 10.67 -7.34
C GLU A 335 -25.87 9.93 -7.21
N LEU A 336 -25.82 8.60 -7.13
CA LEU A 336 -27.01 7.77 -7.17
C LEU A 336 -27.85 7.96 -5.90
N THR A 337 -29.14 8.20 -6.08
CA THR A 337 -30.08 8.46 -4.97
C THR A 337 -30.90 7.22 -4.60
N SER A 338 -31.50 7.22 -3.41
CA SER A 338 -32.35 6.12 -2.92
C SER A 338 -33.57 5.82 -3.80
N SER A 339 -34.10 6.79 -4.56
CA SER A 339 -35.23 6.55 -5.45
C SER A 339 -34.86 5.62 -6.61
N GLU A 340 -33.64 5.74 -7.14
CA GLU A 340 -33.17 4.92 -8.27
C GLU A 340 -33.00 3.46 -7.85
N ILE A 341 -32.36 3.22 -6.69
CA ILE A 341 -32.13 1.85 -6.22
C ILE A 341 -33.42 1.15 -5.78
N ARG A 342 -34.38 1.90 -5.23
CA ARG A 342 -35.68 1.37 -4.76
C ARG A 342 -36.54 0.80 -5.88
N MET A 343 -36.33 1.25 -7.12
CA MET A 343 -37.06 0.77 -8.30
C MET A 343 -36.51 -0.55 -8.87
N LEU A 344 -35.36 -1.03 -8.39
CA LEU A 344 -34.71 -2.22 -8.94
C LEU A 344 -35.30 -3.51 -8.36
N GLU A 345 -35.55 -4.47 -9.25
CA GLU A 345 -35.88 -5.85 -8.89
C GLU A 345 -34.61 -6.72 -8.98
N PHE A 346 -33.92 -6.91 -7.85
CA PHE A 346 -32.69 -7.68 -7.82
C PHE A 346 -32.94 -9.18 -8.09
N PRO A 347 -32.08 -9.85 -8.88
CA PRO A 347 -32.27 -11.25 -9.23
C PRO A 347 -31.94 -12.16 -8.04
N PRO A 348 -32.61 -13.34 -7.90
CA PRO A 348 -32.32 -14.30 -6.83
C PRO A 348 -30.89 -14.85 -6.83
N SER A 349 -30.11 -14.65 -7.89
CA SER A 349 -28.72 -15.07 -8.02
C SER A 349 -27.69 -14.07 -7.45
N LEU A 350 -28.11 -12.85 -7.07
CA LEU A 350 -27.21 -11.79 -6.63
C LEU A 350 -26.50 -12.17 -5.32
N VAL A 351 -25.16 -12.21 -5.35
CA VAL A 351 -24.31 -12.61 -4.21
C VAL A 351 -23.66 -11.40 -3.53
N SER A 352 -23.35 -10.35 -4.29
CA SER A 352 -22.65 -9.16 -3.81
C SER A 352 -23.31 -7.89 -4.33
N LEU A 353 -23.60 -6.96 -3.43
CA LEU A 353 -24.07 -5.62 -3.74
C LEU A 353 -23.17 -4.59 -3.05
N LEU A 354 -22.54 -3.74 -3.83
CA LEU A 354 -21.77 -2.59 -3.35
C LEU A 354 -22.38 -1.33 -3.94
N VAL A 355 -22.92 -0.47 -3.08
CA VAL A 355 -23.37 0.88 -3.43
C VAL A 355 -22.80 1.87 -2.41
N ALA A 356 -21.60 2.39 -2.67
CA ALA A 356 -20.80 3.15 -1.71
C ALA A 356 -20.36 4.50 -2.27
N HIS A 357 -20.08 5.48 -1.40
CA HIS A 357 -19.79 6.85 -1.84
C HIS A 357 -20.86 7.37 -2.83
N ALA A 358 -22.13 7.11 -2.53
CA ALA A 358 -23.27 7.59 -3.30
C ALA A 358 -24.19 8.47 -2.41
N TYR A 359 -25.29 8.95 -2.95
CA TYR A 359 -26.25 9.81 -2.23
C TYR A 359 -27.47 9.03 -1.74
N LEU A 360 -27.28 7.76 -1.32
CA LEU A 360 -28.35 6.99 -0.71
C LEU A 360 -28.71 7.57 0.66
N SER A 361 -29.96 7.95 0.85
CA SER A 361 -30.47 8.58 2.08
C SER A 361 -31.37 7.66 2.90
N SER A 362 -31.91 6.60 2.28
CA SER A 362 -32.82 5.62 2.89
C SER A 362 -32.39 4.16 2.65
N LEU A 363 -32.59 3.33 3.68
CA LEU A 363 -32.38 1.87 3.69
C LEU A 363 -33.61 1.04 3.30
N ASP A 364 -34.72 1.65 2.85
CA ASP A 364 -35.99 0.93 2.65
C ASP A 364 -35.92 -0.20 1.61
N PHE A 365 -34.98 -0.12 0.66
CA PHE A 365 -34.73 -1.17 -0.34
C PHE A 365 -34.06 -2.41 0.25
N VAL A 366 -33.49 -2.36 1.46
CA VAL A 366 -32.79 -3.51 2.06
C VAL A 366 -33.72 -4.72 2.20
N ASN A 367 -35.00 -4.48 2.50
CA ASN A 367 -35.99 -5.54 2.65
C ASN A 367 -36.36 -6.25 1.33
N SER A 368 -36.04 -5.66 0.17
CA SER A 368 -36.24 -6.30 -1.14
C SER A 368 -34.99 -7.05 -1.65
N LEU A 369 -33.91 -7.07 -0.87
CA LEU A 369 -32.69 -7.77 -1.26
C LEU A 369 -32.88 -9.30 -1.26
N PRO A 370 -32.26 -10.02 -2.20
CA PRO A 370 -32.46 -11.46 -2.35
C PRO A 370 -31.78 -12.26 -1.24
N GLY A 371 -32.39 -13.38 -0.86
CA GLY A 371 -31.88 -14.29 0.19
C GLY A 371 -30.61 -15.08 -0.16
N SER A 372 -30.00 -14.81 -1.32
CA SER A 372 -28.69 -15.35 -1.73
C SER A 372 -27.54 -14.40 -1.45
N LEU A 373 -27.84 -13.14 -1.09
CA LEU A 373 -26.86 -12.09 -0.88
C LEU A 373 -25.94 -12.44 0.30
N LYS A 374 -24.62 -12.46 0.05
CA LYS A 374 -23.60 -12.76 1.07
C LYS A 374 -22.82 -11.51 1.50
N SER A 375 -22.73 -10.51 0.63
CA SER A 375 -21.99 -9.28 0.90
C SER A 375 -22.83 -8.06 0.52
N LEU A 376 -22.99 -7.15 1.48
CA LEU A 376 -23.65 -5.87 1.30
C LEU A 376 -22.72 -4.77 1.80
N ASN A 377 -22.32 -3.88 0.90
CA ASN A 377 -21.53 -2.70 1.23
C ASN A 377 -22.28 -1.44 0.83
N LEU A 378 -22.70 -0.66 1.83
CA LEU A 378 -23.37 0.62 1.69
C LEU A 378 -22.59 1.75 2.40
N SER A 379 -21.26 1.63 2.48
CA SER A 379 -20.42 2.61 3.18
C SER A 379 -20.44 3.99 2.50
N LYS A 380 -20.30 5.05 3.30
CA LYS A 380 -20.15 6.44 2.85
C LYS A 380 -21.31 6.91 1.99
N ASN A 381 -22.53 6.69 2.47
CA ASN A 381 -23.74 7.30 1.92
C ASN A 381 -24.30 8.34 2.92
N ASP A 382 -25.46 8.90 2.60
CA ASP A 382 -26.11 9.95 3.38
C ASP A 382 -27.25 9.41 4.27
N PHE A 383 -27.18 8.13 4.68
CA PHE A 383 -28.25 7.53 5.48
C PHE A 383 -28.51 8.33 6.75
N GLY A 384 -29.79 8.62 7.01
CA GLY A 384 -30.24 9.34 8.20
C GLY A 384 -30.10 10.87 8.13
N PHE A 385 -29.60 11.44 7.03
CA PHE A 385 -29.72 12.87 6.72
C PHE A 385 -30.99 13.19 5.93
N LEU A 386 -32.15 12.74 6.43
CA LEU A 386 -33.45 13.01 5.81
C LEU A 386 -34.01 14.35 6.30
N LYS A 387 -34.59 15.16 5.40
CA LYS A 387 -35.32 16.37 5.78
C LYS A 387 -36.66 15.97 6.40
N GLU A 388 -37.19 16.77 7.33
CA GLU A 388 -38.49 16.50 7.97
C GLU A 388 -39.67 16.40 6.98
N THR A 389 -39.50 16.94 5.77
CA THR A 389 -40.49 16.89 4.69
C THR A 389 -40.40 15.66 3.79
N ASP A 390 -39.36 14.83 3.96
CA ASP A 390 -39.14 13.67 3.11
C ASP A 390 -40.07 12.54 3.55
N GLU A 391 -40.81 11.93 2.62
CA GLU A 391 -41.72 10.81 2.90
C GLU A 391 -40.99 9.64 3.61
N ASP A 392 -39.69 9.50 3.35
CA ASP A 392 -38.84 8.46 3.92
C ASP A 392 -38.43 8.75 5.39
N ALA A 393 -38.62 9.98 5.89
CA ALA A 393 -38.27 10.34 7.28
C ALA A 393 -39.16 9.64 8.32
N ASP A 394 -40.44 9.41 8.01
CA ASP A 394 -41.35 8.65 8.87
C ASP A 394 -41.13 7.14 8.76
N THR A 395 -40.72 6.66 7.58
CA THR A 395 -40.31 5.27 7.35
C THR A 395 -39.03 4.94 8.13
N ALA A 396 -38.01 5.79 8.07
CA ALA A 396 -36.75 5.61 8.80
C ALA A 396 -36.94 5.50 10.33
N ARG A 397 -37.97 6.16 10.89
CA ARG A 397 -38.25 6.15 12.32
C ARG A 397 -38.96 4.88 12.81
N SER A 398 -39.66 4.15 11.94
CA SER A 398 -40.61 3.10 12.37
C SER A 398 -40.49 1.77 11.63
N TYR A 399 -39.78 1.72 10.50
CA TYR A 399 -39.70 0.53 9.66
C TYR A 399 -38.60 -0.43 10.14
N GLN A 400 -38.92 -1.72 10.19
CA GLN A 400 -37.93 -2.76 10.46
C GLN A 400 -37.06 -3.01 9.22
N ILE A 401 -35.74 -2.93 9.40
CA ILE A 401 -34.75 -3.22 8.37
C ILE A 401 -34.28 -4.66 8.57
N ASN A 402 -34.69 -5.54 7.65
CA ASN A 402 -34.42 -6.97 7.63
C ASN A 402 -33.33 -7.24 6.60
N PHE A 403 -32.12 -7.53 7.06
CA PHE A 403 -31.06 -7.95 6.15
C PHE A 403 -31.25 -9.43 5.74
N PRO A 404 -30.81 -9.84 4.54
CA PRO A 404 -30.94 -11.22 4.08
C PRO A 404 -30.30 -12.25 5.04
N GLU A 405 -30.97 -13.36 5.30
CA GLU A 405 -30.50 -14.42 6.23
C GLU A 405 -29.15 -15.05 5.85
N SER A 406 -28.77 -15.01 4.57
CA SER A 406 -27.48 -15.51 4.09
C SER A 406 -26.32 -14.51 4.21
N LEU A 407 -26.59 -13.28 4.67
CA LEU A 407 -25.62 -12.19 4.65
C LEU A 407 -24.47 -12.44 5.65
N GLN A 408 -23.26 -12.52 5.13
CA GLN A 408 -22.05 -12.77 5.91
C GLN A 408 -21.29 -11.47 6.20
N LYS A 409 -21.33 -10.52 5.26
CA LYS A 409 -20.61 -9.25 5.34
C LYS A 409 -21.54 -8.07 5.19
N LEU A 410 -21.52 -7.19 6.19
CA LEU A 410 -22.25 -5.94 6.18
C LEU A 410 -21.31 -4.77 6.48
N ASN A 411 -21.17 -3.86 5.52
CA ASN A 411 -20.43 -2.62 5.69
C ASN A 411 -21.35 -1.41 5.57
N LEU A 412 -21.51 -0.67 6.67
CA LEU A 412 -22.25 0.59 6.75
C LEU A 412 -21.34 1.74 7.19
N GLU A 413 -20.03 1.60 7.03
CA GLU A 413 -19.03 2.58 7.46
C GLU A 413 -19.31 4.00 6.97
N GLU A 414 -18.98 5.01 7.79
CA GLU A 414 -19.01 6.44 7.47
C GLU A 414 -20.40 6.94 7.00
N ASN A 415 -21.46 6.35 7.57
CA ASN A 415 -22.83 6.85 7.47
C ASN A 415 -23.20 7.60 8.76
N GLY A 416 -22.60 8.77 9.00
CA GLY A 416 -22.69 9.49 10.28
C GLY A 416 -24.11 9.91 10.71
N GLY A 417 -25.05 10.00 9.76
CA GLY A 417 -26.46 10.27 10.01
C GLY A 417 -27.26 9.05 10.47
N LEU A 418 -26.76 7.82 10.23
CA LEU A 418 -27.54 6.59 10.27
C LEU A 418 -28.30 6.42 11.59
N PHE A 419 -27.59 6.37 12.71
CA PHE A 419 -28.20 6.19 14.04
C PHE A 419 -28.66 7.51 14.69
N THR A 420 -28.88 8.56 13.89
CA THR A 420 -29.55 9.80 14.34
C THR A 420 -31.07 9.68 14.21
N LEU A 421 -31.54 9.10 13.10
CA LEU A 421 -32.98 8.87 12.85
C LEU A 421 -33.37 7.41 13.05
N TYR A 422 -32.51 6.48 12.59
CA TYR A 422 -32.81 5.06 12.69
C TYR A 422 -32.57 4.55 14.12
N SER A 423 -33.57 3.89 14.69
CA SER A 423 -33.41 3.15 15.95
C SER A 423 -32.74 1.80 15.70
N LEU A 424 -31.74 1.45 16.51
CA LEU A 424 -31.11 0.13 16.48
C LEU A 424 -32.12 -1.01 16.68
N GLU A 425 -33.19 -0.78 17.43
CA GLU A 425 -34.21 -1.81 17.68
C GLU A 425 -34.96 -2.24 16.41
N ASN A 426 -34.87 -1.42 15.36
CA ASN A 426 -35.48 -1.70 14.07
C ASN A 426 -34.55 -2.51 13.16
N PHE A 427 -33.28 -2.73 13.52
CA PHE A 427 -32.32 -3.48 12.72
C PHE A 427 -32.36 -4.95 13.13
N ILE A 428 -32.68 -5.81 12.16
CA ILE A 428 -32.67 -7.26 12.33
C ILE A 428 -31.45 -7.80 11.57
N PHE A 429 -30.36 -7.98 12.32
CA PHE A 429 -29.12 -8.54 11.80
C PHE A 429 -29.21 -10.08 11.74
N PRO A 430 -28.81 -10.72 10.63
CA PRO A 430 -28.84 -12.17 10.48
C PRO A 430 -27.74 -12.83 11.30
N LEU A 431 -28.02 -14.03 11.82
CA LEU A 431 -27.07 -14.79 12.64
C LEU A 431 -25.86 -15.34 11.86
N SER A 432 -25.93 -15.30 10.54
CA SER A 432 -24.86 -15.71 9.62
C SER A 432 -23.75 -14.67 9.44
N LEU A 433 -23.92 -13.46 9.99
CA LEU A 433 -22.93 -12.37 9.92
C LEU A 433 -21.60 -12.78 10.56
N THR A 434 -20.54 -12.68 9.76
CA THR A 434 -19.14 -12.88 10.16
C THR A 434 -18.38 -11.55 10.21
N ASP A 435 -18.77 -10.58 9.39
CA ASP A 435 -18.08 -9.30 9.26
C ASP A 435 -19.09 -8.15 9.40
N LEU A 436 -18.97 -7.35 10.45
CA LEU A 436 -19.80 -6.17 10.68
C LEU A 436 -18.94 -4.91 10.85
N ASN A 437 -19.08 -3.97 9.92
CA ASN A 437 -18.45 -2.66 9.98
C ASN A 437 -19.51 -1.56 10.14
N LEU A 438 -19.54 -0.95 11.33
CA LEU A 438 -20.37 0.21 11.66
C LEU A 438 -19.49 1.42 12.05
N SER A 439 -18.26 1.48 11.55
CA SER A 439 -17.34 2.61 11.81
C SER A 439 -17.98 3.93 11.40
N GLY A 440 -17.91 4.99 12.21
CA GLY A 440 -18.37 6.32 11.78
C GLY A 440 -19.89 6.44 11.57
N THR A 441 -20.71 5.64 12.25
CA THR A 441 -22.18 5.62 12.05
C THR A 441 -22.98 6.39 13.10
N ASN A 442 -22.30 7.09 14.02
CA ASN A 442 -22.89 7.73 15.20
C ASN A 442 -23.60 6.70 16.12
N PHE A 443 -23.13 5.46 16.13
CA PHE A 443 -23.65 4.39 16.98
C PHE A 443 -23.43 4.71 18.47
N ARG A 444 -24.48 4.56 19.30
CA ARG A 444 -24.48 4.98 20.72
C ARG A 444 -24.69 3.85 21.73
N SER A 445 -25.17 2.70 21.27
CA SER A 445 -25.61 1.61 22.15
C SER A 445 -25.38 0.28 21.45
N ILE A 446 -24.75 -0.68 22.14
CA ILE A 446 -24.56 -2.07 21.66
C ILE A 446 -25.69 -3.01 22.09
N LYS A 447 -26.74 -2.50 22.74
CA LYS A 447 -27.87 -3.31 23.20
C LYS A 447 -28.50 -4.08 22.04
N LYS A 448 -28.78 -5.37 22.24
CA LYS A 448 -29.38 -6.29 21.26
C LYS A 448 -28.47 -6.70 20.09
N LEU A 449 -27.19 -6.30 20.09
CA LEU A 449 -26.22 -6.82 19.13
C LEU A 449 -25.72 -8.20 19.59
N ASN A 450 -26.40 -9.26 19.18
CA ASN A 450 -26.01 -10.65 19.45
C ASN A 450 -25.74 -11.39 18.14
N LEU A 451 -24.46 -11.56 17.80
CA LEU A 451 -24.00 -12.16 16.55
C LEU A 451 -23.02 -13.31 16.85
N PRO A 452 -23.49 -14.56 16.96
CA PRO A 452 -22.72 -15.66 17.52
C PRO A 452 -21.56 -16.15 16.63
N LEU A 453 -21.60 -15.83 15.32
CA LEU A 453 -20.58 -16.24 14.33
C LEU A 453 -19.63 -15.10 13.95
N LEU A 454 -19.72 -13.95 14.62
CA LEU A 454 -18.96 -12.76 14.25
C LEU A 454 -17.45 -13.00 14.42
N GLN A 455 -16.69 -12.65 13.40
CA GLN A 455 -15.23 -12.71 13.36
C GLN A 455 -14.63 -11.30 13.38
N ILE A 456 -15.27 -10.36 12.69
CA ILE A 456 -14.83 -8.97 12.58
C ILE A 456 -15.92 -8.04 13.09
N LEU A 457 -15.61 -7.25 14.11
CA LEU A 457 -16.45 -6.16 14.61
C LEU A 457 -15.67 -4.84 14.60
N ASN A 458 -16.06 -3.95 13.69
CA ASN A 458 -15.51 -2.60 13.63
C ASN A 458 -16.55 -1.56 14.07
N LEU A 459 -16.31 -0.93 15.22
CA LEU A 459 -17.11 0.14 15.81
C LEU A 459 -16.28 1.41 16.01
N LEU A 460 -15.21 1.59 15.23
CA LEU A 460 -14.35 2.77 15.22
C LEU A 460 -15.17 4.08 15.07
N SER A 461 -14.73 5.16 15.69
CA SER A 461 -15.28 6.52 15.47
C SER A 461 -16.79 6.61 15.69
N ASN A 462 -17.25 6.12 16.83
CA ASN A 462 -18.66 6.17 17.22
C ASN A 462 -18.84 6.96 18.53
N ASN A 463 -20.04 6.89 19.13
CA ASN A 463 -20.40 7.61 20.35
C ASN A 463 -20.70 6.66 21.52
N LEU A 464 -20.10 5.47 21.53
CA LEU A 464 -20.31 4.48 22.59
C LEU A 464 -19.71 4.94 23.92
N ILE A 465 -20.51 4.88 24.99
CA ILE A 465 -20.08 5.20 26.36
C ILE A 465 -19.76 3.93 27.16
N SER A 466 -20.33 2.79 26.77
CA SER A 466 -20.12 1.49 27.39
C SER A 466 -20.31 0.36 26.37
N VAL A 467 -19.57 -0.73 26.58
CA VAL A 467 -19.72 -2.01 25.85
C VAL A 467 -19.97 -3.19 26.80
N GLU A 468 -20.38 -2.93 28.05
CA GLU A 468 -20.57 -3.98 29.07
C GLU A 468 -21.75 -4.93 28.75
N GLU A 469 -22.67 -4.57 27.86
CA GLU A 469 -23.75 -5.44 27.37
C GLU A 469 -23.41 -6.15 26.04
N LEU A 470 -22.19 -5.99 25.50
CA LEU A 470 -21.76 -6.64 24.26
C LEU A 470 -21.48 -8.13 24.52
N ASP A 471 -22.15 -9.02 23.81
CA ASP A 471 -21.83 -10.44 23.80
C ASP A 471 -20.68 -10.69 22.81
N ILE A 472 -19.55 -11.18 23.31
CA ILE A 472 -18.33 -11.39 22.52
C ILE A 472 -18.27 -12.86 22.10
N PRO A 473 -18.45 -13.20 20.82
CA PRO A 473 -18.46 -14.58 20.37
C PRO A 473 -17.04 -15.17 20.34
N PRO A 474 -16.88 -16.49 20.56
CA PRO A 474 -15.58 -17.15 20.58
C PRO A 474 -14.88 -17.20 19.20
N SER A 475 -15.58 -16.83 18.13
CA SER A 475 -15.04 -16.71 16.78
C SER A 475 -14.38 -15.36 16.49
N LEU A 476 -14.49 -14.38 17.41
CA LEU A 476 -14.03 -13.01 17.15
C LEU A 476 -12.50 -12.97 17.01
N THR A 477 -12.01 -12.46 15.89
CA THR A 477 -10.58 -12.29 15.59
C THR A 477 -10.17 -10.82 15.55
N TYR A 478 -11.08 -9.91 15.21
CA TYR A 478 -10.83 -8.49 15.09
C TYR A 478 -11.87 -7.67 15.85
N LEU A 479 -11.41 -6.82 16.77
CA LEU A 479 -12.26 -5.90 17.52
C LEU A 479 -11.67 -4.48 17.54
N ASN A 480 -12.34 -3.55 16.86
CA ASN A 480 -11.95 -2.13 16.89
C ASN A 480 -13.03 -1.29 17.59
N LEU A 481 -12.69 -0.76 18.76
CA LEU A 481 -13.52 0.11 19.59
C LEU A 481 -12.91 1.54 19.70
N SER A 482 -11.96 1.88 18.85
CA SER A 482 -11.23 3.16 18.95
C SER A 482 -12.13 4.35 18.68
N ARG A 483 -11.72 5.53 19.15
CA ARG A 483 -12.43 6.80 18.91
C ARG A 483 -13.89 6.74 19.34
N ASN A 484 -14.12 6.28 20.57
CA ASN A 484 -15.42 6.25 21.24
C ASN A 484 -15.35 7.08 22.53
N LYS A 485 -16.31 6.91 23.43
CA LYS A 485 -16.41 7.60 24.73
C LYS A 485 -16.41 6.60 25.88
N LEU A 486 -15.77 5.44 25.71
CA LEU A 486 -15.76 4.38 26.71
C LEU A 486 -15.02 4.85 27.96
N GLN A 487 -15.69 4.80 29.11
CA GLN A 487 -15.10 5.17 30.41
C GLN A 487 -14.52 3.95 31.15
N LYS A 488 -15.01 2.75 30.82
CA LYS A 488 -14.58 1.49 31.38
C LYS A 488 -14.59 0.40 30.31
N PHE A 489 -13.68 -0.56 30.45
CA PHE A 489 -13.69 -1.81 29.69
C PHE A 489 -13.39 -2.98 30.64
N SER A 490 -14.39 -3.83 30.93
CA SER A 490 -14.24 -5.02 31.78
C SER A 490 -14.64 -6.34 31.12
N LYS A 491 -14.65 -6.38 29.78
CA LYS A 491 -15.00 -7.59 29.02
C LYS A 491 -13.85 -8.58 28.94
N THR A 492 -14.17 -9.85 29.18
CA THR A 492 -13.28 -10.97 28.82
C THR A 492 -13.38 -11.22 27.32
N LEU A 493 -12.23 -11.29 26.68
CA LEU A 493 -12.11 -11.53 25.25
C LEU A 493 -11.68 -12.98 25.00
N PRO A 494 -12.13 -13.61 23.91
CA PRO A 494 -11.67 -14.94 23.54
C PRO A 494 -10.25 -14.91 23.00
N ASP A 495 -9.50 -15.99 23.20
CA ASP A 495 -8.12 -16.13 22.72
C ASP A 495 -7.98 -16.11 21.19
N SER A 496 -9.09 -16.20 20.46
CA SER A 496 -9.14 -16.03 19.00
C SER A 496 -8.84 -14.60 18.54
N VAL A 497 -8.93 -13.59 19.41
CA VAL A 497 -8.70 -12.18 19.04
C VAL A 497 -7.22 -11.98 18.70
N GLU A 498 -6.96 -11.57 17.46
CA GLU A 498 -5.64 -11.27 16.90
C GLU A 498 -5.33 -9.77 16.95
N PHE A 499 -6.36 -8.94 16.76
CA PHE A 499 -6.25 -7.48 16.81
C PHE A 499 -7.31 -6.87 17.73
N MET A 500 -6.85 -5.99 18.63
CA MET A 500 -7.72 -5.17 19.46
C MET A 500 -7.22 -3.72 19.53
N SER A 501 -8.15 -2.78 19.34
CA SER A 501 -7.89 -1.37 19.59
C SER A 501 -8.95 -0.72 20.48
N LEU A 502 -8.48 -0.02 21.52
CA LEU A 502 -9.27 0.82 22.44
C LEU A 502 -8.77 2.28 22.43
N GLU A 503 -7.96 2.66 21.45
CA GLU A 503 -7.38 4.00 21.31
C GLU A 503 -8.44 5.11 21.32
N HIS A 504 -8.11 6.31 21.81
CA HIS A 504 -8.97 7.49 21.77
C HIS A 504 -10.34 7.22 22.44
N ASN A 505 -10.30 6.78 23.70
CA ASN A 505 -11.46 6.63 24.56
C ASN A 505 -11.30 7.47 25.84
N GLN A 506 -12.12 7.22 26.85
CA GLN A 506 -12.12 7.92 28.14
C GLN A 506 -11.76 6.98 29.30
N LEU A 507 -11.00 5.91 29.03
CA LEU A 507 -10.62 4.92 30.03
C LEU A 507 -9.68 5.53 31.07
N SER A 508 -10.09 5.57 32.34
CA SER A 508 -9.26 6.08 33.44
C SER A 508 -8.34 5.02 34.05
N GLU A 509 -8.76 3.76 33.99
CA GLU A 509 -8.00 2.60 34.45
C GLU A 509 -8.35 1.37 33.63
N LEU A 510 -7.43 0.40 33.59
CA LEU A 510 -7.65 -0.91 33.00
C LEU A 510 -7.11 -1.98 33.96
N MET A 511 -7.98 -2.50 34.81
CA MET A 511 -7.62 -3.43 35.89
C MET A 511 -8.02 -4.86 35.56
N ASP A 512 -7.23 -5.82 36.05
CA ASP A 512 -7.45 -7.25 35.87
C ASP A 512 -7.70 -7.67 34.41
N PHE A 513 -7.05 -6.98 33.46
CA PHE A 513 -7.27 -7.23 32.04
C PHE A 513 -6.53 -8.49 31.59
N HIS A 514 -7.26 -9.42 30.96
CA HIS A 514 -6.69 -10.63 30.38
C HIS A 514 -6.45 -10.40 28.89
N ILE A 515 -5.18 -10.42 28.47
CA ILE A 515 -4.82 -10.23 27.07
C ILE A 515 -5.13 -11.52 26.29
N PRO A 516 -5.86 -11.48 25.15
CA PRO A 516 -6.06 -12.66 24.32
C PRO A 516 -4.73 -13.25 23.86
N VAL A 517 -4.57 -14.58 23.94
CA VAL A 517 -3.29 -15.24 23.67
C VAL A 517 -2.78 -15.02 22.24
N ASN A 518 -3.69 -14.94 21.25
CA ASN A 518 -3.30 -14.68 19.85
C ASN A 518 -3.15 -13.20 19.49
N CYS A 519 -3.42 -12.27 20.41
CA CYS A 519 -3.33 -10.83 20.15
C CYS A 519 -1.89 -10.45 19.84
N THR A 520 -1.64 -9.87 18.66
CA THR A 520 -0.30 -9.42 18.25
C THR A 520 -0.05 -7.95 18.54
N GLU A 521 -1.12 -7.15 18.57
CA GLU A 521 -1.09 -5.71 18.77
C GLU A 521 -2.23 -5.27 19.71
N LEU A 522 -1.86 -4.51 20.74
CA LEU A 522 -2.80 -3.87 21.66
C LEU A 522 -2.50 -2.38 21.72
N THR A 523 -3.44 -1.56 21.26
CA THR A 523 -3.35 -0.11 21.36
C THR A 523 -4.39 0.44 22.36
N LEU A 524 -3.87 1.18 23.34
CA LEU A 524 -4.62 1.86 24.39
C LEU A 524 -4.38 3.38 24.35
N SER A 525 -3.77 3.88 23.27
CA SER A 525 -3.30 5.27 23.19
C SER A 525 -4.43 6.29 23.35
N HIS A 526 -4.08 7.50 23.75
CA HIS A 526 -5.00 8.63 23.93
C HIS A 526 -6.21 8.29 24.83
N ASN A 527 -5.96 7.56 25.90
CA ASN A 527 -6.88 7.39 27.01
C ASN A 527 -6.32 8.06 28.26
N PRO A 528 -7.16 8.61 29.16
CA PRO A 528 -6.71 9.16 30.44
C PRO A 528 -6.32 8.07 31.46
N LEU A 529 -5.64 7.00 31.03
CA LEU A 529 -5.25 5.86 31.85
C LEU A 529 -4.22 6.28 32.89
N HIS A 530 -4.57 6.17 34.16
CA HIS A 530 -3.64 6.38 35.28
C HIS A 530 -3.04 5.06 35.79
N ARG A 531 -3.67 3.92 35.49
CA ARG A 531 -3.23 2.60 35.94
C ARG A 531 -3.67 1.50 34.97
N ILE A 532 -2.79 0.53 34.74
CA ILE A 532 -3.00 -0.63 33.87
C ILE A 532 -2.46 -1.87 34.59
N GLN A 533 -3.26 -2.93 34.67
CA GLN A 533 -2.84 -4.21 35.23
C GLN A 533 -3.29 -5.38 34.33
N PHE A 534 -2.32 -6.13 33.85
CA PHE A 534 -2.54 -7.35 33.07
C PHE A 534 -2.46 -8.59 33.97
N THR A 535 -3.44 -9.50 33.86
CA THR A 535 -3.49 -10.72 34.68
C THR A 535 -2.55 -11.82 34.18
N ASN A 536 -2.18 -11.77 32.90
CA ASN A 536 -1.42 -12.81 32.21
C ASN A 536 -0.13 -12.27 31.55
N ALA A 537 0.44 -11.16 32.04
CA ALA A 537 1.67 -10.57 31.50
C ALA A 537 2.85 -11.56 31.36
N ASP A 538 2.97 -12.50 32.30
CA ASP A 538 4.05 -13.49 32.33
C ASP A 538 3.74 -14.76 31.52
N ASN A 539 2.59 -14.84 30.84
CA ASN A 539 2.20 -16.03 30.10
C ASN A 539 3.10 -16.23 28.85
N PRO A 540 3.86 -17.33 28.77
CA PRO A 540 4.77 -17.60 27.64
C PRO A 540 4.06 -17.87 26.31
N GLY A 541 2.76 -18.13 26.33
CA GLY A 541 1.95 -18.30 25.13
C GLY A 541 1.54 -17.00 24.45
N LEU A 542 1.68 -15.84 25.11
CA LEU A 542 1.26 -14.56 24.54
C LEU A 542 2.01 -14.24 23.25
N LYS A 543 1.27 -13.95 22.18
CA LYS A 543 1.80 -13.49 20.89
C LYS A 543 1.94 -11.97 20.79
N LEU A 544 1.68 -11.24 21.88
CA LEU A 544 1.68 -9.77 21.87
C LEU A 544 3.09 -9.24 21.60
N GLN A 545 3.25 -8.60 20.44
CA GLN A 545 4.52 -8.05 19.98
C GLN A 545 4.58 -6.53 20.13
N ASP A 546 3.43 -5.86 20.06
CA ASP A 546 3.31 -4.41 20.05
C ASP A 546 2.31 -3.94 21.10
N LEU A 547 2.76 -3.06 22.00
CA LEU A 547 1.94 -2.41 23.00
C LEU A 547 2.08 -0.89 22.86
N ASN A 548 0.98 -0.23 22.49
CA ASN A 548 0.93 1.22 22.32
C ASN A 548 0.19 1.89 23.48
N LEU A 549 0.96 2.58 24.32
CA LEU A 549 0.53 3.40 25.46
C LEU A 549 0.89 4.88 25.23
N ASP A 550 0.76 5.39 23.99
CA ASP A 550 0.95 6.80 23.69
C ASP A 550 -0.15 7.67 24.35
N LYS A 551 0.23 8.82 24.90
CA LYS A 551 -0.66 9.84 25.48
C LYS A 551 -1.61 9.30 26.54
N ILE A 552 -1.06 8.52 27.46
CA ILE A 552 -1.75 8.10 28.68
C ILE A 552 -1.43 9.03 29.86
N SER A 553 -2.17 8.90 30.96
CA SER A 553 -2.06 9.78 32.13
C SER A 553 -1.30 9.16 33.31
N VAL A 554 -0.49 8.12 33.08
CA VAL A 554 0.33 7.50 34.13
C VAL A 554 1.38 8.49 34.64
N THR A 555 1.56 8.52 35.95
CA THR A 555 2.55 9.38 36.62
C THR A 555 3.78 8.58 37.04
N THR A 556 3.60 7.28 37.34
CA THR A 556 4.69 6.35 37.65
C THR A 556 4.59 5.12 36.75
N LEU A 557 5.73 4.58 36.33
CA LEU A 557 5.74 3.38 35.48
C LEU A 557 5.45 2.09 36.26
N SER A 558 5.48 2.13 37.60
CA SER A 558 4.93 1.06 38.43
C SER A 558 3.43 0.86 38.22
N ASP A 559 2.70 1.89 37.77
CA ASP A 559 1.26 1.81 37.53
C ASP A 559 0.89 0.99 36.28
N ILE A 560 1.89 0.57 35.48
CA ILE A 560 1.70 -0.27 34.28
C ILE A 560 2.49 -1.59 34.36
N SER A 561 3.03 -1.93 35.53
CA SER A 561 3.83 -3.13 35.76
C SER A 561 2.97 -4.27 36.34
N PRO A 562 3.24 -5.55 35.99
CA PRO A 562 4.23 -6.02 35.02
C PRO A 562 3.79 -5.85 33.57
N LEU A 563 4.77 -5.57 32.69
CA LEU A 563 4.55 -5.55 31.24
C LEU A 563 4.66 -6.97 30.66
N PRO A 564 3.94 -7.28 29.55
CA PRO A 564 4.07 -8.56 28.88
C PRO A 564 5.51 -8.85 28.43
N GLN A 565 6.06 -10.02 28.80
CA GLN A 565 7.50 -10.29 28.70
C GLN A 565 8.04 -10.47 27.26
N TYR A 566 7.16 -10.75 26.29
CA TYR A 566 7.53 -11.07 24.91
C TYR A 566 7.32 -9.91 23.92
N LEU A 567 7.10 -8.69 24.44
CA LEU A 567 6.99 -7.49 23.62
C LEU A 567 8.29 -7.22 22.86
N THR A 568 8.13 -6.85 21.59
CA THR A 568 9.23 -6.41 20.72
C THR A 568 9.22 -4.91 20.50
N ARG A 569 8.04 -4.28 20.63
CA ARG A 569 7.81 -2.85 20.48
C ARG A 569 6.95 -2.35 21.64
N LEU A 570 7.36 -1.22 22.21
CA LEU A 570 6.67 -0.59 23.32
C LEU A 570 6.71 0.92 23.09
N THR A 571 5.52 1.52 23.01
CA THR A 571 5.35 2.97 23.04
C THR A 571 4.74 3.36 24.37
N ILE A 572 5.38 4.27 25.11
CA ILE A 572 4.87 4.82 26.37
C ILE A 572 5.07 6.33 26.33
N SER A 573 4.00 7.11 26.26
CA SER A 573 4.10 8.55 26.46
C SER A 573 2.98 9.08 27.35
N GLY A 574 3.29 10.15 28.09
CA GLY A 574 2.29 10.80 28.92
C GLY A 574 2.82 12.05 29.59
N PRO A 575 1.96 13.06 29.86
CA PRO A 575 2.38 14.29 30.51
C PRO A 575 2.84 14.10 31.96
N GLY A 576 2.60 12.92 32.55
CA GLY A 576 3.04 12.53 33.89
C GLY A 576 4.35 11.73 33.92
N VAL A 577 4.79 11.14 32.80
CA VAL A 577 5.97 10.27 32.77
C VAL A 577 7.24 11.13 32.87
N SER A 578 7.91 11.06 34.03
CA SER A 578 9.09 11.89 34.34
C SER A 578 10.40 11.10 34.46
N SER A 579 10.32 9.77 34.49
CA SER A 579 11.47 8.87 34.48
C SER A 579 11.07 7.52 33.90
N LEU A 580 12.04 6.84 33.29
CA LEU A 580 11.94 5.44 32.87
C LEU A 580 12.45 4.46 33.96
N SER A 581 12.91 4.96 35.10
CA SER A 581 13.42 4.12 36.18
C SER A 581 12.28 3.40 36.92
N GLY A 582 12.60 2.22 37.48
CA GLY A 582 11.67 1.47 38.32
C GLY A 582 10.66 0.58 37.58
N ILE A 583 10.69 0.54 36.25
CA ILE A 583 9.95 -0.46 35.45
C ILE A 583 10.89 -1.55 34.94
N GLN A 584 10.44 -2.81 35.03
CA GLN A 584 11.13 -3.91 34.38
C GLN A 584 10.70 -3.96 32.91
N LEU A 585 11.59 -3.49 32.02
CA LEU A 585 11.35 -3.56 30.58
C LEU A 585 11.48 -5.01 30.07
N PRO A 586 10.63 -5.44 29.12
CA PRO A 586 10.71 -6.77 28.52
C PRO A 586 12.08 -7.05 27.89
N VAL A 587 12.66 -8.23 28.16
CA VAL A 587 14.04 -8.57 27.73
C VAL A 587 14.16 -8.67 26.20
N GLY A 588 13.08 -9.08 25.52
CA GLY A 588 13.00 -9.21 24.06
C GLY A 588 12.67 -7.92 23.32
N LEU A 589 12.66 -6.76 23.99
CA LEU A 589 12.28 -5.49 23.38
C LEU A 589 13.35 -5.00 22.39
N ASN A 590 12.94 -4.70 21.17
CA ASN A 590 13.79 -4.20 20.09
C ASN A 590 13.56 -2.70 19.83
N HIS A 591 12.35 -2.20 20.07
CA HIS A 591 11.99 -0.79 19.88
C HIS A 591 11.32 -0.25 21.14
N LEU A 592 11.88 0.83 21.69
CA LEU A 592 11.29 1.59 22.78
C LEU A 592 11.08 3.03 22.34
N LYS A 593 9.82 3.47 22.38
CA LYS A 593 9.44 4.85 22.12
C LYS A 593 8.85 5.46 23.39
N ALA A 594 9.45 6.53 23.89
CA ALA A 594 8.93 7.29 25.00
C ALA A 594 9.03 8.80 24.75
N THR A 595 8.27 9.27 23.76
CA THR A 595 8.29 10.67 23.32
C THR A 595 7.29 11.55 24.07
N TYR A 596 7.32 12.87 23.84
CA TYR A 596 6.33 13.84 24.35
C TYR A 596 6.00 13.67 25.84
N SER A 597 7.02 13.32 26.61
CA SER A 597 6.93 13.06 28.05
C SER A 597 7.74 14.11 28.81
N LYS A 598 7.82 14.01 30.13
CA LYS A 598 8.59 14.91 30.98
C LYS A 598 9.85 14.24 31.53
N ILE A 599 10.42 13.29 30.78
CA ILE A 599 11.59 12.54 31.24
C ILE A 599 12.76 13.51 31.42
N THR A 600 13.30 13.61 32.63
CA THR A 600 14.40 14.53 32.97
C THR A 600 15.75 13.83 33.08
N SER A 601 15.76 12.52 33.34
CA SER A 601 16.98 11.73 33.53
C SER A 601 16.77 10.28 33.10
N LEU A 602 17.85 9.65 32.61
CA LEU A 602 17.95 8.24 32.27
C LEU A 602 18.80 7.45 33.29
N GLU A 603 19.11 8.06 34.45
CA GLU A 603 19.85 7.40 35.52
C GLU A 603 19.07 6.19 36.06
N ASN A 604 19.77 5.08 36.32
CA ASN A 604 19.22 3.81 36.81
C ASN A 604 18.18 3.15 35.88
N VAL A 605 18.16 3.50 34.59
CA VAL A 605 17.34 2.81 33.59
C VAL A 605 18.11 1.60 33.07
N GLU A 606 17.56 0.40 33.25
CA GLU A 606 18.10 -0.83 32.68
C GLU A 606 17.47 -1.10 31.32
N PHE A 607 18.21 -0.75 30.25
CA PHE A 607 17.73 -0.99 28.89
C PHE A 607 17.86 -2.48 28.48
N PRO A 608 16.88 -3.04 27.75
CA PRO A 608 16.94 -4.41 27.25
C PRO A 608 18.15 -4.65 26.32
N PRO A 609 18.81 -5.83 26.41
CA PRO A 609 20.05 -6.09 25.68
C PRO A 609 19.86 -6.23 24.15
N HIS A 610 18.63 -6.46 23.69
CA HIS A 610 18.26 -6.60 22.29
C HIS A 610 17.72 -5.32 21.65
N LEU A 611 17.67 -4.22 22.41
CA LEU A 611 17.14 -2.95 21.91
C LEU A 611 17.97 -2.42 20.73
N GLU A 612 17.28 -2.16 19.61
CA GLU A 612 17.84 -1.64 18.36
C GLU A 612 17.45 -0.18 18.14
N THR A 613 16.27 0.24 18.59
CA THR A 613 15.78 1.62 18.46
C THR A 613 15.35 2.17 19.81
N LEU A 614 15.90 3.32 20.18
CA LEU A 614 15.51 4.10 21.36
C LEU A 614 15.10 5.51 20.92
N ASP A 615 13.81 5.79 21.04
CA ASP A 615 13.19 7.08 20.69
C ASP A 615 12.73 7.80 21.96
N LEU A 616 13.39 8.92 22.27
CA LEU A 616 13.18 9.75 23.46
C LEU A 616 12.95 11.22 23.09
N GLN A 617 12.43 11.49 21.89
CA GLN A 617 12.16 12.82 21.38
C GLN A 617 11.18 13.62 22.26
N TYR A 618 11.28 14.95 22.27
CA TYR A 618 10.35 15.83 22.97
C TYR A 618 10.24 15.52 24.48
N ASN A 619 11.39 15.43 25.14
CA ASN A 619 11.50 15.23 26.59
C ASN A 619 12.27 16.40 27.24
N GLN A 620 12.72 16.23 28.49
CA GLN A 620 13.45 17.26 29.24
C GLN A 620 14.80 16.73 29.75
N ILE A 621 15.38 15.75 29.04
CA ILE A 621 16.64 15.11 29.43
C ILE A 621 17.74 16.16 29.34
N SER A 622 18.45 16.39 30.44
CA SER A 622 19.50 17.43 30.51
C SER A 622 20.92 16.88 30.48
N SER A 623 21.10 15.59 30.78
CA SER A 623 22.40 14.92 30.84
C SER A 623 22.28 13.47 30.41
N LEU A 624 23.33 12.97 29.76
CA LEU A 624 23.52 11.57 29.40
C LEU A 624 24.71 10.93 30.14
N ALA A 625 25.24 11.61 31.16
CA ALA A 625 26.33 11.09 31.97
C ALA A 625 25.90 9.79 32.69
N ASN A 626 26.79 8.79 32.70
CA ASN A 626 26.59 7.47 33.32
C ASN A 626 25.44 6.63 32.75
N VAL A 627 24.91 6.99 31.56
CA VAL A 627 23.90 6.18 30.86
C VAL A 627 24.58 5.02 30.14
N HIS A 628 24.12 3.80 30.42
CA HIS A 628 24.62 2.58 29.78
C HIS A 628 23.70 2.17 28.64
N PHE A 629 24.01 2.61 27.43
CA PHE A 629 23.23 2.26 26.24
C PHE A 629 23.44 0.78 25.84
N PRO A 630 22.40 0.11 25.30
CA PRO A 630 22.51 -1.28 24.90
C PRO A 630 23.42 -1.46 23.69
N LYS A 631 24.24 -2.52 23.71
CA LYS A 631 25.27 -2.80 22.68
C LYS A 631 24.74 -3.01 21.25
N ASN A 632 23.45 -3.34 21.12
CA ASN A 632 22.80 -3.61 19.84
C ASN A 632 22.07 -2.40 19.26
N LEU A 633 22.10 -1.25 19.94
CA LEU A 633 21.40 -0.06 19.51
C LEU A 633 21.91 0.41 18.14
N LEU A 634 20.99 0.60 17.21
CA LEU A 634 21.20 1.07 15.84
C LEU A 634 20.71 2.52 15.67
N SER A 635 19.64 2.91 16.37
CA SER A 635 19.07 4.25 16.31
C SER A 635 18.85 4.84 17.70
N LEU A 636 19.38 6.05 17.91
CA LEU A 636 19.19 6.84 19.13
C LEU A 636 18.65 8.23 18.75
N GLU A 637 17.37 8.45 19.06
CA GLU A 637 16.65 9.70 18.78
C GLU A 637 16.43 10.47 20.08
N LEU A 638 17.04 11.65 20.18
CA LEU A 638 17.05 12.50 21.38
C LEU A 638 16.73 13.96 21.02
N ASP A 639 16.07 14.22 19.89
CA ASP A 639 15.75 15.59 19.50
C ASP A 639 14.69 16.26 20.40
N ASP A 640 14.69 17.59 20.41
CA ASP A 640 13.79 18.41 21.23
C ASP A 640 13.92 18.01 22.74
N ASN A 641 15.15 18.02 23.26
CA ASN A 641 15.49 17.76 24.67
C ASN A 641 16.29 18.95 25.27
N ARG A 642 16.90 18.78 26.45
CA ARG A 642 17.67 19.84 27.16
C ARG A 642 19.13 19.47 27.39
N ILE A 643 19.69 18.58 26.57
CA ILE A 643 21.05 18.06 26.75
C ILE A 643 22.05 19.20 26.58
N THR A 644 22.89 19.44 27.58
CA THR A 644 23.87 20.56 27.57
C THR A 644 25.28 20.13 27.21
N SER A 645 25.61 18.85 27.40
CA SER A 645 26.91 18.28 27.06
C SER A 645 26.77 16.85 26.60
N ILE A 646 27.62 16.47 25.65
CA ILE A 646 27.79 15.10 25.16
C ILE A 646 29.22 14.59 25.31
N ASP A 647 30.03 15.28 26.11
CA ASP A 647 31.43 14.92 26.32
C ASP A 647 31.54 13.62 27.13
N ALA A 648 32.48 12.75 26.73
CA ALA A 648 32.79 11.45 27.33
C ALA A 648 31.62 10.43 27.36
N ILE A 649 30.56 10.62 26.55
CA ILE A 649 29.49 9.61 26.40
C ILE A 649 30.02 8.37 25.68
N GLN A 650 29.69 7.20 26.20
CA GLN A 650 29.95 5.92 25.55
C GLN A 650 28.80 5.54 24.61
N LEU A 651 28.96 5.84 23.33
CA LEU A 651 27.99 5.46 22.30
C LEU A 651 28.15 3.98 21.89
N PRO A 652 27.04 3.26 21.59
CA PRO A 652 27.11 1.87 21.12
C PRO A 652 27.87 1.71 19.80
N LEU A 653 28.72 0.68 19.71
CA LEU A 653 29.57 0.42 18.53
C LEU A 653 28.82 0.07 17.24
N LYS A 654 27.53 -0.25 17.32
CA LYS A 654 26.67 -0.56 16.17
C LYS A 654 25.77 0.61 15.76
N LEU A 655 25.81 1.74 16.47
CA LEU A 655 24.92 2.86 16.25
C LEU A 655 25.09 3.41 14.83
N LYS A 656 23.97 3.55 14.11
CA LYS A 656 23.90 4.06 12.75
C LYS A 656 23.30 5.45 12.68
N LEU A 657 22.35 5.77 13.56
CA LEU A 657 21.70 7.06 13.62
C LEU A 657 21.83 7.64 15.02
N LEU A 658 22.35 8.87 15.10
CA LEU A 658 22.33 9.69 16.30
C LEU A 658 21.67 11.04 15.97
N ASN A 659 20.54 11.33 16.61
CA ASN A 659 19.84 12.58 16.46
C ASN A 659 19.79 13.34 17.78
N LEU A 660 20.43 14.50 17.79
CA LEU A 660 20.55 15.40 18.93
C LEU A 660 20.02 16.81 18.57
N ARG A 661 19.21 16.93 17.51
CA ARG A 661 18.64 18.20 17.06
C ARG A 661 17.90 18.91 18.21
N LYS A 662 17.92 20.24 18.28
CA LYS A 662 17.12 20.99 19.27
C LYS A 662 17.40 20.54 20.72
N ASN A 663 18.67 20.51 21.06
CA ASN A 663 19.16 20.41 22.43
C ASN A 663 19.84 21.73 22.83
N ALA A 664 20.62 21.75 23.91
CA ALA A 664 21.32 22.91 24.43
C ALA A 664 22.85 22.72 24.44
N ILE A 665 23.39 21.98 23.46
CA ILE A 665 24.81 21.66 23.38
C ILE A 665 25.57 22.88 22.85
N SER A 666 26.41 23.49 23.69
CA SER A 666 27.17 24.69 23.33
C SER A 666 28.58 24.40 22.78
N ALA A 667 29.18 23.28 23.20
CA ALA A 667 30.50 22.82 22.75
C ALA A 667 30.59 21.30 22.77
N ILE A 668 31.40 20.76 21.87
CA ILE A 668 31.81 19.34 21.84
C ILE A 668 33.33 19.31 21.96
N ASN A 669 33.84 18.86 23.12
CA ASN A 669 35.27 18.81 23.43
C ASN A 669 35.83 17.39 23.37
N GLU A 670 35.03 16.38 23.73
CA GLU A 670 35.45 14.98 23.78
C GLU A 670 34.30 14.04 23.40
N LEU A 671 34.12 13.77 22.10
CA LEU A 671 33.11 12.82 21.62
C LEU A 671 33.71 11.79 20.67
N GLN A 672 33.62 10.52 21.03
CA GLN A 672 34.02 9.41 20.16
C GLN A 672 32.79 8.86 19.44
N LEU A 673 32.72 9.11 18.14
CA LEU A 673 31.67 8.58 17.28
C LEU A 673 32.03 7.16 16.81
N PRO A 674 31.10 6.19 16.83
CA PRO A 674 31.38 4.84 16.35
C PRO A 674 31.53 4.81 14.82
N ASP A 675 32.45 3.98 14.30
CA ASP A 675 32.71 3.82 12.85
C ASP A 675 31.47 3.31 12.07
N SER A 676 30.46 2.77 12.76
CA SER A 676 29.19 2.34 12.19
C SER A 676 28.23 3.49 11.84
N LEU A 677 28.47 4.71 12.34
CA LEU A 677 27.51 5.80 12.23
C LEU A 677 27.32 6.25 10.78
N GLU A 678 26.07 6.30 10.35
CA GLU A 678 25.64 6.66 9.00
C GLU A 678 24.98 8.04 8.96
N ARG A 679 24.33 8.48 10.06
CA ARG A 679 23.61 9.76 10.13
C ARG A 679 23.83 10.44 11.49
N LEU A 680 24.20 11.72 11.45
CA LEU A 680 24.39 12.56 12.63
C LEU A 680 23.65 13.89 12.46
N TYR A 681 22.73 14.17 13.38
CA TYR A 681 21.98 15.43 13.43
C TYR A 681 22.32 16.20 14.71
N LEU A 682 22.88 17.39 14.54
CA LEU A 682 23.31 18.32 15.59
C LEU A 682 22.77 19.73 15.34
N ASN A 683 21.77 19.87 14.47
CA ASN A 683 21.20 21.16 14.12
C ASN A 683 20.37 21.80 15.24
N ASN A 684 20.31 23.12 15.21
CA ASN A 684 19.48 23.94 16.08
C ASN A 684 19.69 23.70 17.59
N GLN A 685 20.91 23.83 18.12
CA GLN A 685 21.19 23.67 19.57
C GLN A 685 20.71 24.85 20.44
N GLU A 686 19.48 25.31 20.22
CA GLU A 686 18.98 26.59 20.72
C GLU A 686 18.70 26.61 22.24
N HIS A 687 19.62 27.19 23.02
CA HIS A 687 19.34 27.90 24.28
C HIS A 687 20.59 28.66 24.79
N GLU A 688 20.48 29.99 25.01
CA GLU A 688 21.48 30.97 25.54
C GLU A 688 22.86 31.04 24.83
N HIS A 689 23.43 29.93 24.37
CA HIS A 689 24.71 29.81 23.69
C HIS A 689 24.60 28.80 22.53
N LEU A 690 24.68 29.30 21.30
CA LEU A 690 24.69 28.45 20.11
C LEU A 690 25.95 27.56 20.08
N LEU A 691 25.81 26.32 19.59
CA LEU A 691 26.95 25.42 19.32
C LEU A 691 27.98 26.12 18.44
N ASN A 692 29.17 26.38 18.99
CA ASN A 692 30.21 27.16 18.31
C ASN A 692 31.59 26.49 18.31
N LEU A 693 31.77 25.38 19.03
CA LEU A 693 33.04 24.68 19.17
C LEU A 693 32.87 23.17 18.95
N LEU A 694 33.61 22.61 17.99
CA LEU A 694 33.63 21.18 17.64
C LEU A 694 35.02 20.55 17.83
N ALA A 695 35.80 21.02 18.79
CA ALA A 695 37.19 20.59 19.00
C ALA A 695 37.32 19.08 19.24
N GLY A 696 36.31 18.46 19.85
CA GLY A 696 36.26 17.02 20.12
C GLY A 696 35.91 16.13 18.93
N LEU A 697 35.38 16.70 17.85
CA LEU A 697 35.03 15.96 16.63
C LEU A 697 36.24 15.83 15.69
N THR A 698 37.33 15.25 16.18
CA THR A 698 38.59 15.16 15.42
C THR A 698 38.55 14.17 14.25
N LYS A 699 37.63 13.20 14.28
CA LYS A 699 37.46 12.20 13.22
C LYS A 699 35.98 11.90 13.00
N LEU A 700 35.52 12.09 11.77
CA LEU A 700 34.18 11.68 11.36
C LEU A 700 34.19 10.19 10.92
N PRO A 701 33.13 9.41 11.22
CA PRO A 701 33.03 8.00 10.84
C PRO A 701 33.08 7.79 9.33
N SER A 702 33.79 6.76 8.87
CA SER A 702 33.98 6.49 7.43
C SER A 702 32.72 6.00 6.69
N LYS A 703 31.64 5.73 7.42
CA LYS A 703 30.32 5.36 6.87
C LYS A 703 29.31 6.51 6.92
N LEU A 704 29.69 7.67 7.42
CA LEU A 704 28.78 8.80 7.59
C LEU A 704 28.29 9.27 6.21
N HIS A 705 26.97 9.31 6.03
CA HIS A 705 26.29 9.72 4.81
C HIS A 705 25.60 11.08 4.94
N ILE A 706 25.15 11.42 6.16
CA ILE A 706 24.44 12.67 6.45
C ILE A 706 25.05 13.30 7.70
N LEU A 707 25.43 14.56 7.59
CA LEU A 707 25.84 15.42 8.71
C LEU A 707 25.02 16.71 8.66
N ASP A 708 24.21 16.96 9.69
CA ASP A 708 23.43 18.19 9.82
C ASP A 708 23.91 19.03 11.01
N LEU A 709 24.46 20.20 10.69
CA LEU A 709 25.02 21.19 11.60
C LEU A 709 24.32 22.56 11.46
N CYS A 710 23.18 22.62 10.77
CA CYS A 710 22.49 23.88 10.50
C CYS A 710 21.97 24.58 11.75
N HIS A 711 21.68 25.88 11.62
CA HIS A 711 21.06 26.68 12.69
C HIS A 711 21.87 26.68 14.00
N ASN A 712 23.19 26.82 13.89
CA ASN A 712 24.11 26.84 15.03
C ASN A 712 24.95 28.14 15.02
N GLY A 713 25.97 28.20 15.89
CA GLY A 713 26.86 29.35 16.07
C GLY A 713 28.24 29.15 15.44
N LEU A 714 28.39 28.20 14.53
CA LEU A 714 29.67 27.76 14.00
C LEU A 714 30.29 28.83 13.10
N SER A 715 31.57 29.10 13.29
CA SER A 715 32.40 29.89 12.37
C SER A 715 33.18 28.96 11.43
N GLU A 716 33.77 29.53 10.38
CA GLU A 716 34.68 28.80 9.46
C GLU A 716 35.81 28.08 10.23
N GLN A 717 36.38 28.75 11.24
CA GLN A 717 37.44 28.21 12.08
C GLN A 717 36.99 27.03 12.95
N ALA A 718 35.69 26.96 13.29
CA ALA A 718 35.15 25.91 14.15
C ALA A 718 34.98 24.57 13.42
N ILE A 719 35.05 24.56 12.08
CA ILE A 719 34.86 23.35 11.27
C ILE A 719 36.02 23.05 10.32
N GLN A 720 37.00 23.95 10.19
CA GLN A 720 38.15 23.79 9.30
C GLN A 720 39.01 22.55 9.59
N HIS A 721 38.95 22.02 10.82
CA HIS A 721 39.70 20.84 11.24
C HIS A 721 38.96 19.52 10.99
N LEU A 722 37.71 19.57 10.52
CA LEU A 722 36.92 18.37 10.24
C LEU A 722 37.37 17.75 8.91
N ASP A 723 37.75 16.48 8.95
CA ASP A 723 38.00 15.68 7.76
C ASP A 723 36.70 14.97 7.31
N PHE A 724 36.16 15.36 6.16
CA PHE A 724 34.90 14.82 5.63
C PHE A 724 35.14 13.49 4.90
N PRO A 725 34.48 12.39 5.30
CA PRO A 725 34.69 11.09 4.68
C PRO A 725 34.10 11.04 3.26
N ALA A 726 34.70 10.24 2.39
CA ALA A 726 34.23 10.01 1.02
C ALA A 726 32.79 9.43 0.94
N SER A 727 32.29 8.86 2.04
CA SER A 727 30.93 8.36 2.16
C SER A 727 29.87 9.46 2.33
N LEU A 728 30.28 10.68 2.69
CA LEU A 728 29.38 11.78 3.05
C LEU A 728 28.67 12.29 1.81
N LYS A 729 27.35 12.10 1.75
CA LYS A 729 26.54 12.52 0.60
C LYS A 729 25.90 13.87 0.85
N ARG A 730 25.46 14.13 2.09
CA ARG A 730 24.72 15.35 2.46
C ARG A 730 25.37 16.03 3.66
N LEU A 731 25.76 17.28 3.47
CA LEU A 731 26.25 18.18 4.51
C LEU A 731 25.33 19.40 4.59
N HIS A 732 24.74 19.62 5.75
CA HIS A 732 23.89 20.78 6.01
C HIS A 732 24.59 21.69 7.02
N VAL A 733 24.96 22.91 6.60
CA VAL A 733 25.67 23.91 7.45
C VAL A 733 25.07 25.32 7.37
N HIS A 734 23.90 25.49 6.73
CA HIS A 734 23.26 26.79 6.58
C HIS A 734 22.83 27.40 7.94
N ASN A 735 22.62 28.72 7.97
CA ASN A 735 22.24 29.46 9.18
C ASN A 735 23.25 29.30 10.34
N ASN A 736 24.53 29.49 10.03
CA ASN A 736 25.67 29.53 10.95
C ASN A 736 26.42 30.88 10.79
N LYS A 737 27.47 31.12 11.59
CA LYS A 737 28.25 32.38 11.61
C LYS A 737 29.45 32.36 10.64
N PHE A 738 29.19 31.97 9.39
CA PHE A 738 30.17 32.06 8.31
C PHE A 738 30.30 33.52 7.84
N GLU A 739 31.52 34.06 7.77
CA GLU A 739 31.73 35.42 7.25
C GLU A 739 31.42 35.50 5.76
N ASN A 740 31.77 34.44 5.02
CA ASN A 740 31.41 34.30 3.62
C ASN A 740 31.07 32.84 3.27
N TYR A 741 29.81 32.48 3.54
CA TYR A 741 29.28 31.13 3.29
C TYR A 741 29.56 30.63 1.87
N ARG A 742 29.37 31.50 0.86
CA ARG A 742 29.58 31.15 -0.55
C ARG A 742 31.04 30.82 -0.84
N LYS A 743 31.97 31.61 -0.29
CA LYS A 743 33.41 31.36 -0.44
C LYS A 743 33.81 30.04 0.23
N TRP A 744 33.37 29.83 1.47
CA TRP A 744 33.65 28.60 2.21
C TRP A 744 33.10 27.36 1.49
N TRP A 745 31.87 27.45 0.94
CA TRP A 745 31.27 26.33 0.20
C TRP A 745 32.06 26.00 -1.07
N ILE A 746 32.47 27.01 -1.86
CA ILE A 746 33.28 26.80 -3.07
C ILE A 746 34.62 26.12 -2.72
N GLU A 747 35.28 26.52 -1.64
CA GLU A 747 36.54 25.91 -1.18
C GLU A 747 36.31 24.45 -0.71
N THR A 748 35.17 24.18 -0.08
CA THR A 748 34.78 22.83 0.35
C THR A 748 34.41 21.93 -0.84
N GLU A 749 33.73 22.46 -1.85
CA GLU A 749 33.37 21.74 -3.08
C GLU A 749 34.62 21.33 -3.88
N LEU A 750 35.65 22.19 -3.91
CA LEU A 750 36.94 21.87 -4.55
C LEU A 750 37.69 20.73 -3.85
N THR A 751 37.54 20.60 -2.54
CA THR A 751 38.24 19.59 -1.72
C THR A 751 37.42 18.32 -1.52
N CYS A 752 36.09 18.43 -1.52
CA CYS A 752 35.13 17.35 -1.29
C CYS A 752 34.00 17.34 -2.35
N PRO A 753 34.29 17.12 -3.65
CA PRO A 753 33.32 17.25 -4.75
C PRO A 753 32.19 16.19 -4.73
N TRP A 754 32.30 15.16 -3.88
CA TRP A 754 31.28 14.11 -3.74
C TRP A 754 30.10 14.51 -2.83
N ILE A 755 30.21 15.62 -2.10
CA ILE A 755 29.15 16.12 -1.22
C ILE A 755 28.15 16.91 -2.07
N SER A 756 26.87 16.51 -2.10
CA SER A 756 25.85 17.26 -2.81
C SER A 756 25.52 18.57 -2.07
N TYR A 757 25.65 19.71 -2.77
CA TYR A 757 25.18 21.00 -2.26
C TYR A 757 23.65 21.04 -2.25
N PHE A 758 23.07 21.33 -1.08
CA PHE A 758 21.64 21.60 -0.96
C PHE A 758 21.44 23.05 -0.51
N GLU A 759 21.33 23.95 -1.49
CA GLU A 759 20.89 25.33 -1.26
C GLU A 759 19.37 25.35 -1.14
N SER A 760 18.83 25.13 0.06
CA SER A 760 17.39 25.28 0.24
C SER A 760 17.03 26.77 0.34
N HIS A 761 16.72 27.39 -0.79
CA HIS A 761 15.69 28.45 -0.83
C HIS A 761 14.28 27.91 -0.46
N MET A 762 14.16 26.64 -0.04
CA MET A 762 12.91 25.95 0.31
C MET A 762 12.73 25.58 1.80
N CYS A 763 13.61 25.97 2.73
CA CYS A 763 13.36 25.75 4.17
C CYS A 763 12.59 26.91 4.83
N ARG A 764 11.65 27.52 4.10
CA ARG A 764 10.66 28.48 4.63
C ARG A 764 9.22 27.99 4.59
N SER A 765 8.92 26.77 4.13
CA SER A 765 7.54 26.32 3.90
C SER A 765 7.07 25.06 4.64
N HIS A 766 7.89 24.45 5.52
CA HIS A 766 7.46 23.29 6.31
C HIS A 766 7.45 23.53 7.84
N TYR A 767 7.77 24.75 8.28
CA TYR A 767 7.86 25.09 9.71
C TYR A 767 6.62 25.80 10.28
N ASP A 768 5.61 26.12 9.45
CA ASP A 768 4.39 26.86 9.85
C ASP A 768 3.11 26.02 9.84
N ARG A 769 3.20 24.69 9.77
CA ARG A 769 2.04 23.81 10.04
C ARG A 769 2.39 22.92 11.22
N TYR A 770 1.51 22.89 12.22
CA TYR A 770 1.68 22.30 13.55
C TYR A 770 2.32 23.21 14.61
N HIS A 771 1.68 24.36 14.81
CA HIS A 771 1.46 24.91 16.15
C HIS A 771 0.06 24.50 16.64
#